data_AF-A0A2D8GM31-F1
#
_entry.id   AF-A0A2D8GM31-F1
#
_cell.length_a   1.000
_cell.length_b   1.000
_cell.length_c   1.000
_cell.angle_alpha   90.00
_cell.angle_beta   90.00
_cell.angle_gamma   90.00
#
_symmetry.space_group_name_H-M   'P 1'
#
loop_
_entity.id
_entity.type
_entity.pdbx_description
1 polymer ?
#
loop_
_entity_poly.entity_id
_entity_poly.type
_entity_poly.pdbx_seq_one_letter_code
_entity_poly.pdbx_strand_id
1 'polypeptide(L)'
;MHYSKLFSLFLLTLIVSCGGGGGGAPEPEPTLPPPEPVASSEMTLVIDQGMAYEKSGARAEISVSRTGDMEAIEVFFSFDGNPIPEEGSASSSDYQLMDENDVALNESINFAQGENSKQITVRPIADDIREVPETLVINIIEGTGYTLSDQVSGSILINDASNEYGNSRLFLGTFRPQDGVQTGASGLLSFLLQGDNSKGVLTYTYDNLGSQRIDQHVHLWPSGTVIHDIKDEDLESSGSLSQYEWDMEPGGIFTTKQQMLDALFNGEFYVNVHSADNPGGEIYAHLSFDAFAEPPVQEELTAADVDYDIVRFLNQATFGATPRDYEQLRNLIDQDGTNRMQVYELWIDQQISTPRTSMQDLDNHMYSVFSEYSQNSLKRESFWPIAVYANDQLRQRMTFALSEILVISTENSMIRNRPQGLGSYWDTLANEAFGSYKALLKDVTLHPMMGVYLSHLINKKADEEAGTFPDENYAREVMQLFTFGLVHRNKDGSVVLGDDNLPLPTYDNETIRNLARVFTGLGLSYAADSTGNSVYENTNFNRSYCGPTGSLHYCWTQPMKFFPNYHDFDEKFLFVDNGDQIVIPESADISVDQAMAELNTVIEALVEHNTTAPFIARRLIQRFVTSNPSNAYIEKVSEAFGQDGDLIQVIKAILLDPEARSPSVVSSNTFGKFKEPILQLTAVFRLFNASSKIALGEGDADMGLIETDYANADHFAPDATFIKIGAVGQNIGQEAQAAPSVFNFFSPDYSPSGKLASEGLVAPELTLITESQIYSMFNQYDQLLHNGFVNFRRNPFSSEEARVRINTSNLVELWDNTIGDTQEKAEALVDFVDFYLNSGKLKRTSNAGTRSELIEQVESASCVSEPICDRDKLLIYGAALAPEFQIQQ
;
A
#
# COMPACT_ATOMS: atom_id res chain seq x y z
N MET A 1 -17.93 51.32 -33.88
CA MET A 1 -18.13 52.04 -35.15
C MET A 1 -18.20 51.00 -36.26
N HIS A 2 -19.28 51.05 -37.04
CA HIS A 2 -19.67 50.35 -38.27
C HIS A 2 -18.56 49.85 -39.21
N TYR A 3 -18.72 48.85 -40.09
CA TYR A 3 -19.76 47.86 -40.42
C TYR A 3 -19.07 46.78 -41.30
N SER A 4 -19.62 45.57 -41.27
CA SER A 4 -19.33 44.42 -42.15
C SER A 4 -19.93 44.60 -43.57
N LYS A 5 -19.62 43.64 -44.48
CA LYS A 5 -20.30 43.23 -45.75
C LYS A 5 -19.84 43.87 -47.07
N LEU A 6 -19.87 43.21 -48.25
CA LEU A 6 -19.85 41.82 -48.73
C LEU A 6 -19.83 41.94 -50.29
N PHE A 7 -19.11 41.04 -50.98
CA PHE A 7 -19.44 40.39 -52.27
C PHE A 7 -19.62 41.13 -53.63
N SER A 8 -18.80 40.63 -54.59
CA SER A 8 -19.13 40.01 -55.91
C SER A 8 -19.28 40.79 -57.23
N LEU A 9 -18.32 40.47 -58.12
CA LEU A 9 -18.41 39.87 -59.48
C LEU A 9 -18.94 40.64 -60.73
N PHE A 10 -18.29 40.26 -61.85
CA PHE A 10 -18.64 40.31 -63.28
C PHE A 10 -18.11 41.45 -64.21
N LEU A 11 -17.04 41.10 -64.94
CA LEU A 11 -16.91 40.91 -66.41
C LEU A 11 -17.30 42.02 -67.44
N LEU A 12 -16.33 42.29 -68.34
CA LEU A 12 -16.38 42.26 -69.83
C LEU A 12 -16.33 43.59 -70.68
N THR A 13 -15.17 43.75 -71.34
CA THR A 13 -14.87 44.12 -72.77
C THR A 13 -14.95 45.54 -73.39
N LEU A 14 -13.78 45.91 -74.00
CA LEU A 14 -13.45 46.49 -75.34
C LEU A 14 -14.07 47.88 -75.72
N ILE A 15 -13.32 48.85 -76.30
CA ILE A 15 -12.82 48.90 -77.70
C ILE A 15 -11.82 50.09 -77.89
N VAL A 16 -10.66 49.81 -78.53
CA VAL A 16 -9.89 50.51 -79.60
C VAL A 16 -9.56 52.01 -79.54
N SER A 17 -8.26 52.37 -79.61
CA SER A 17 -7.61 52.97 -80.81
C SER A 17 -6.25 53.61 -80.47
N CYS A 18 -5.18 53.18 -81.14
CA CYS A 18 -3.96 53.99 -81.34
C CYS A 18 -3.39 53.68 -82.72
N GLY A 19 -3.05 54.73 -83.49
CA GLY A 19 -2.41 54.62 -84.79
C GLY A 19 -1.25 55.61 -84.95
N GLY A 20 -0.19 55.12 -85.62
CA GLY A 20 0.90 55.88 -86.24
C GLY A 20 2.20 55.94 -85.41
N GLY A 21 3.38 55.56 -85.90
CA GLY A 21 3.82 55.02 -87.19
C GLY A 21 5.35 55.05 -87.30
N GLY A 22 5.91 54.22 -88.18
CA GLY A 22 7.15 54.47 -88.92
C GLY A 22 8.46 53.85 -88.40
N GLY A 23 9.05 52.95 -89.21
CA GLY A 23 10.51 52.82 -89.32
C GLY A 23 11.10 51.41 -89.37
N GLY A 24 11.47 50.97 -90.58
CA GLY A 24 12.60 50.10 -91.01
C GLY A 24 13.29 49.13 -90.05
N ALA A 25 13.37 47.87 -90.48
CA ALA A 25 14.06 46.71 -89.89
C ALA A 25 15.58 46.89 -89.66
N PRO A 26 16.16 46.04 -88.79
CA PRO A 26 16.83 44.83 -89.29
C PRO A 26 16.37 43.53 -88.60
N GLU A 27 16.55 42.40 -89.29
CA GLU A 27 16.29 41.03 -88.83
C GLU A 27 16.85 40.74 -87.43
N PRO A 28 16.05 40.19 -86.49
CA PRO A 28 16.58 39.54 -85.30
C PRO A 28 16.94 38.08 -85.63
N GLU A 29 18.08 37.64 -85.10
CA GLU A 29 18.50 36.25 -85.04
C GLU A 29 17.40 35.34 -84.44
N PRO A 30 17.32 34.05 -84.83
CA PRO A 30 16.33 33.15 -84.28
C PRO A 30 16.53 33.01 -82.76
N THR A 31 15.56 33.50 -82.00
CA THR A 31 15.41 33.16 -80.58
C THR A 31 15.28 31.65 -80.47
N LEU A 32 16.20 31.03 -79.73
CA LEU A 32 16.08 29.63 -79.31
C LEU A 32 14.66 29.39 -78.76
N PRO A 33 14.02 28.25 -79.10
CA PRO A 33 12.79 27.87 -78.42
C PRO A 33 13.03 27.85 -76.91
N PRO A 34 12.04 28.19 -76.07
CA PRO A 34 12.16 27.94 -74.63
C PRO A 34 12.61 26.47 -74.46
N PRO A 35 13.57 26.17 -73.58
CA PRO A 35 13.98 24.79 -73.36
C PRO A 35 12.72 23.95 -73.11
N GLU A 36 12.62 22.80 -73.79
CA GLU A 36 11.60 21.82 -73.45
C GLU A 36 11.65 21.62 -71.92
N PRO A 37 10.51 21.59 -71.21
CA PRO A 37 10.53 21.29 -69.79
C PRO A 37 11.26 19.97 -69.65
N VAL A 38 12.37 19.99 -68.91
CA VAL A 38 13.09 18.77 -68.54
C VAL A 38 12.03 17.85 -67.94
N ALA A 39 11.86 16.65 -68.50
CA ALA A 39 10.94 15.69 -67.93
C ALA A 39 11.35 15.48 -66.47
N SER A 40 10.50 15.88 -65.53
CA SER A 40 10.73 15.71 -64.10
C SER A 40 9.80 14.62 -63.59
N SER A 41 10.27 13.78 -62.66
CA SER A 41 9.37 12.89 -61.95
C SER A 41 8.39 13.72 -61.10
N GLU A 42 7.11 13.38 -61.01
CA GLU A 42 6.19 13.95 -60.02
C GLU A 42 6.02 12.95 -58.87
N MET A 43 6.25 13.38 -57.63
CA MET A 43 6.23 12.51 -56.44
C MET A 43 4.92 12.62 -55.67
N THR A 44 4.44 11.48 -55.18
CA THR A 44 3.23 11.35 -54.37
C THR A 44 3.50 10.46 -53.15
N LEU A 45 2.95 10.85 -52.00
CA LEU A 45 2.96 10.07 -50.77
C LEU A 45 1.53 9.65 -50.41
N VAL A 46 1.35 8.37 -50.10
CA VAL A 46 0.07 7.81 -49.62
C VAL A 46 0.33 7.00 -48.35
N ILE A 47 -0.51 7.20 -47.33
CA ILE A 47 -0.53 6.36 -46.13
C ILE A 47 -1.37 5.12 -46.42
N ASP A 48 -0.74 3.95 -46.41
CA ASP A 48 -1.43 2.66 -46.61
C ASP A 48 -1.98 2.12 -45.28
N GLN A 49 -1.20 2.25 -44.20
CA GLN A 49 -1.61 1.96 -42.83
C GLN A 49 -1.07 3.05 -41.90
N GLY A 50 -1.96 3.83 -41.28
CA GLY A 50 -1.59 5.01 -40.49
C GLY A 50 -1.31 4.77 -39.00
N MET A 51 -1.36 3.52 -38.52
CA MET A 51 -1.23 3.20 -37.09
C MET A 51 -0.02 2.30 -36.85
N ALA A 52 0.79 2.69 -35.88
CA ALA A 52 1.86 1.89 -35.29
C ALA A 52 1.58 1.66 -33.80
N TYR A 53 1.98 0.50 -33.29
CA TYR A 53 1.77 0.10 -31.90
C TYR A 53 3.03 -0.52 -31.31
N GLU A 54 3.56 0.06 -30.23
CA GLU A 54 4.79 -0.38 -29.58
C GLU A 54 4.66 -1.78 -28.99
N LYS A 55 3.63 -1.99 -28.15
CA LYS A 55 3.42 -3.26 -27.44
C LYS A 55 3.30 -4.47 -28.36
N SER A 56 2.68 -4.31 -29.53
CA SER A 56 2.53 -5.40 -30.51
C SER A 56 3.63 -5.42 -31.58
N GLY A 57 4.41 -4.35 -31.71
CA GLY A 57 5.35 -4.12 -32.80
C GLY A 57 4.70 -3.91 -34.17
N ALA A 58 3.38 -3.67 -34.22
CA ALA A 58 2.67 -3.39 -35.47
C ALA A 58 3.14 -2.04 -36.06
N ARG A 59 3.37 -2.02 -37.37
CA ARG A 59 4.05 -0.93 -38.07
C ARG A 59 3.04 -0.15 -38.91
N ALA A 60 3.30 1.13 -39.12
CA ALA A 60 2.60 1.91 -40.15
C ALA A 60 3.31 1.74 -41.52
N GLU A 61 2.55 1.86 -42.60
CA GLU A 61 3.01 1.66 -43.97
C GLU A 61 2.67 2.87 -44.84
N ILE A 62 3.64 3.29 -45.64
CA ILE A 62 3.56 4.43 -46.55
C ILE A 62 4.05 3.99 -47.93
N SER A 63 3.32 4.38 -48.96
CA SER A 63 3.75 4.25 -50.34
C SER A 63 4.18 5.61 -50.89
N VAL A 64 5.44 5.70 -51.30
CA VAL A 64 5.93 6.81 -52.13
C VAL A 64 5.94 6.33 -53.57
N SER A 65 5.32 7.10 -54.45
CA SER A 65 5.24 6.78 -55.88
C SER A 65 5.65 7.95 -56.74
N ARG A 66 6.06 7.65 -57.97
CA ARG A 66 6.42 8.66 -58.96
C ARG A 66 5.84 8.38 -60.33
N THR A 67 5.53 9.45 -61.05
CA THR A 67 5.15 9.41 -62.47
C THR A 67 6.08 10.32 -63.29
N GLY A 68 6.18 10.14 -64.61
CA GLY A 68 7.06 10.98 -65.46
C GLY A 68 8.42 10.35 -65.76
N ASP A 69 9.52 11.09 -65.54
CA ASP A 69 10.88 10.58 -65.75
C ASP A 69 11.19 9.44 -64.77
N MET A 70 11.97 8.45 -65.23
CA MET A 70 12.26 7.20 -64.54
C MET A 70 13.76 7.00 -64.30
N GLU A 71 14.59 8.02 -64.46
CA GLU A 71 16.01 7.99 -64.05
C GLU A 71 16.18 7.79 -62.55
N ALA A 72 17.36 7.33 -62.10
CA ALA A 72 17.59 7.15 -60.66
C ALA A 72 17.49 8.50 -59.92
N ILE A 73 16.80 8.53 -58.78
CA ILE A 73 16.54 9.77 -58.04
C ILE A 73 16.49 9.53 -56.53
N GLU A 74 17.01 10.50 -55.77
CA GLU A 74 16.90 10.54 -54.32
C GLU A 74 15.80 11.52 -53.91
N VAL A 75 14.92 11.07 -53.04
CA VAL A 75 13.71 11.80 -52.61
C VAL A 75 13.86 12.09 -51.13
N PHE A 76 13.72 13.35 -50.75
CA PHE A 76 13.95 13.80 -49.37
C PHE A 76 12.64 13.98 -48.61
N PHE A 77 12.71 13.75 -47.30
CA PHE A 77 11.60 13.91 -46.36
C PHE A 77 11.90 15.00 -45.33
N SER A 78 10.83 15.62 -44.81
CA SER A 78 10.87 16.34 -43.53
C SER A 78 9.80 15.78 -42.59
N PHE A 79 10.08 15.88 -41.30
CA PHE A 79 9.23 15.36 -40.24
C PHE A 79 8.72 16.49 -39.35
N ASP A 80 7.42 16.51 -39.09
CA ASP A 80 6.77 17.41 -38.16
C ASP A 80 5.96 16.60 -37.13
N GLY A 81 5.65 17.21 -36.00
CA GLY A 81 4.78 16.63 -34.97
C GLY A 81 3.31 16.99 -35.17
N ASN A 82 2.52 16.80 -34.12
CA ASN A 82 1.14 17.24 -34.09
C ASN A 82 1.05 18.78 -34.17
N PRO A 83 0.22 19.34 -35.06
CA PRO A 83 0.01 20.79 -35.12
C PRO A 83 -0.78 21.34 -33.92
N ILE A 84 -1.44 20.49 -33.14
CA ILE A 84 -2.19 20.82 -31.92
C ILE A 84 -1.22 20.66 -30.72
N PRO A 85 -0.82 21.75 -30.04
CA PRO A 85 0.15 21.69 -28.95
C PRO A 85 -0.27 20.83 -27.75
N GLU A 86 -1.58 20.63 -27.58
CA GLU A 86 -2.16 19.83 -26.50
C GLU A 86 -1.96 18.31 -26.69
N GLU A 87 -1.72 17.87 -27.93
CA GLU A 87 -1.63 16.45 -28.34
C GLU A 87 -0.16 15.97 -28.45
N GLY A 88 0.05 14.64 -28.41
CA GLY A 88 1.37 14.02 -28.51
C GLY A 88 2.03 14.18 -29.89
N SER A 89 3.34 14.37 -29.92
CA SER A 89 4.13 14.55 -31.14
C SER A 89 5.33 13.62 -31.14
N ALA A 90 5.38 12.73 -32.14
CA ALA A 90 6.43 11.74 -32.23
C ALA A 90 7.80 12.39 -32.50
N SER A 91 8.81 11.86 -31.83
CA SER A 91 10.21 12.19 -31.94
C SER A 91 11.03 11.01 -32.45
N SER A 92 12.34 11.19 -32.57
CA SER A 92 13.23 10.12 -33.02
C SER A 92 13.43 8.98 -32.01
N SER A 93 12.96 9.12 -30.76
CA SER A 93 12.98 8.00 -29.80
C SER A 93 11.85 7.00 -30.03
N ASP A 94 10.81 7.38 -30.78
CA ASP A 94 9.52 6.68 -30.75
C ASP A 94 9.32 5.84 -32.01
N TYR A 95 10.09 6.12 -33.07
CA TYR A 95 10.08 5.34 -34.30
C TYR A 95 11.43 5.23 -35.02
N GLN A 96 11.48 4.25 -35.90
CA GLN A 96 12.51 4.09 -36.91
C GLN A 96 11.87 3.88 -38.29
N LEU A 97 12.28 4.68 -39.28
CA LEU A 97 11.87 4.47 -40.67
C LEU A 97 12.69 3.34 -41.30
N MET A 98 12.03 2.48 -42.06
CA MET A 98 12.66 1.37 -42.75
C MET A 98 12.20 1.34 -44.21
N ASP A 99 13.09 0.93 -45.11
CA ASP A 99 12.72 0.61 -46.49
C ASP A 99 12.06 -0.78 -46.61
N GLU A 100 11.72 -1.15 -47.83
CA GLU A 100 11.15 -2.46 -48.20
C GLU A 100 12.02 -3.68 -47.86
N ASN A 101 13.29 -3.46 -47.48
CA ASN A 101 14.25 -4.51 -47.10
C ASN A 101 14.63 -4.45 -45.61
N ASP A 102 13.85 -3.73 -44.78
CA ASP A 102 14.12 -3.50 -43.35
C ASP A 102 15.45 -2.76 -43.09
N VAL A 103 15.89 -1.93 -44.02
CA VAL A 103 17.07 -1.07 -43.83
C VAL A 103 16.64 0.31 -43.34
N ALA A 104 17.27 0.77 -42.26
CA ALA A 104 16.96 2.05 -41.64
C ALA A 104 17.16 3.24 -42.60
N LEU A 105 16.16 4.10 -42.66
CA LEU A 105 16.14 5.36 -43.40
C LEU A 105 16.28 6.53 -42.43
N ASN A 106 16.93 7.61 -42.88
CA ASN A 106 16.99 8.87 -42.14
C ASN A 106 15.99 9.86 -42.75
N GLU A 107 16.43 10.59 -43.79
CA GLU A 107 15.68 11.71 -44.38
C GLU A 107 15.53 11.57 -45.90
N SER A 108 15.86 10.41 -46.47
CA SER A 108 15.73 10.19 -47.91
C SER A 108 15.48 8.74 -48.27
N ILE A 109 14.94 8.53 -49.47
CA ILE A 109 14.83 7.23 -50.13
C ILE A 109 15.31 7.32 -51.58
N ASN A 110 15.97 6.26 -52.04
CA ASN A 110 16.52 6.18 -53.39
C ASN A 110 15.61 5.32 -54.28
N PHE A 111 15.15 5.89 -55.39
CA PHE A 111 14.50 5.17 -56.47
C PHE A 111 15.53 4.80 -57.53
N ALA A 112 15.65 3.52 -57.84
CA ALA A 112 16.47 3.06 -58.95
C ALA A 112 15.86 3.45 -60.32
N GLN A 113 16.68 3.43 -61.37
CA GLN A 113 16.16 3.67 -62.72
C GLN A 113 15.06 2.64 -63.07
N GLY A 114 13.90 3.12 -63.52
CA GLY A 114 12.75 2.29 -63.87
C GLY A 114 11.82 1.91 -62.70
N GLU A 115 12.17 2.25 -61.46
CA GLU A 115 11.35 2.00 -60.26
C GLU A 115 10.31 3.10 -60.08
N ASN A 116 9.02 2.79 -59.91
CA ASN A 116 7.94 3.80 -59.83
C ASN A 116 7.26 3.91 -58.45
N SER A 117 7.56 3.00 -57.52
CA SER A 117 7.04 3.03 -56.16
C SER A 117 8.04 2.42 -55.20
N LYS A 118 8.05 2.94 -53.97
CA LYS A 118 8.77 2.43 -52.81
C LYS A 118 7.81 2.36 -51.63
N GLN A 119 7.95 1.31 -50.83
CA GLN A 119 7.28 1.21 -49.54
C GLN A 119 8.23 1.65 -48.43
N ILE A 120 7.72 2.43 -47.49
CA ILE A 120 8.38 2.83 -46.25
C ILE A 120 7.54 2.30 -45.09
N THR A 121 8.19 1.66 -44.13
CA THR A 121 7.55 1.28 -42.87
C THR A 121 8.03 2.19 -41.74
N VAL A 122 7.09 2.59 -40.89
CA VAL A 122 7.38 3.27 -39.63
C VAL A 122 7.28 2.23 -38.53
N ARG A 123 8.44 1.82 -38.02
CA ARG A 123 8.54 0.84 -36.95
C ARG A 123 8.54 1.58 -35.61
N PRO A 124 7.59 1.31 -34.71
CA PRO A 124 7.62 1.91 -33.38
C PRO A 124 8.79 1.35 -32.56
N ILE A 125 9.36 2.16 -31.69
CA ILE A 125 10.39 1.77 -30.73
C ILE A 125 9.67 1.49 -29.41
N ALA A 126 9.73 0.24 -28.94
CA ALA A 126 9.12 -0.10 -27.67
C ALA A 126 10.00 0.34 -26.50
N ASP A 127 9.41 1.02 -25.52
CA ASP A 127 10.01 1.32 -24.24
C ASP A 127 9.01 1.15 -23.07
N ASP A 128 9.37 1.67 -21.89
CA ASP A 128 8.56 1.57 -20.65
C ASP A 128 7.89 2.91 -20.28
N ILE A 129 7.93 3.91 -21.15
CA ILE A 129 7.32 5.22 -20.98
C ILE A 129 5.85 5.10 -21.41
N ARG A 130 4.96 5.73 -20.66
CA ARG A 130 3.53 5.73 -20.98
C ARG A 130 3.22 6.99 -21.74
N GLU A 131 2.82 6.82 -22.99
CA GLU A 131 2.65 7.94 -23.89
C GLU A 131 1.20 8.01 -24.37
N VAL A 132 0.71 9.23 -24.50
CA VAL A 132 -0.52 9.49 -25.28
C VAL A 132 -0.23 9.25 -26.76
N PRO A 133 -1.25 9.07 -27.63
CA PRO A 133 -0.99 8.84 -29.03
C PRO A 133 -0.19 9.98 -29.66
N GLU A 134 0.90 9.63 -30.32
CA GLU A 134 1.86 10.59 -30.85
C GLU A 134 1.75 10.68 -32.36
N THR A 135 1.64 11.90 -32.87
CA THR A 135 1.53 12.13 -34.31
C THR A 135 2.89 12.37 -34.95
N LEU A 136 3.20 11.59 -35.98
CA LEU A 136 4.28 11.80 -36.93
C LEU A 136 3.71 12.29 -38.26
N VAL A 137 4.05 13.50 -38.67
CA VAL A 137 3.74 14.02 -40.01
C VAL A 137 4.98 13.90 -40.89
N ILE A 138 4.87 13.14 -41.98
CA ILE A 138 5.94 12.96 -42.96
C ILE A 138 5.60 13.72 -44.23
N ASN A 139 6.52 14.57 -44.68
CA ASN A 139 6.37 15.36 -45.89
C ASN A 139 7.47 15.03 -46.91
N ILE A 140 7.12 14.89 -48.19
CA ILE A 140 8.11 14.96 -49.27
C ILE A 140 8.45 16.44 -49.50
N ILE A 141 9.74 16.77 -49.44
CA ILE A 141 10.21 18.15 -49.66
C ILE A 141 10.77 18.35 -51.07
N GLU A 142 10.88 19.60 -51.50
CA GLU A 142 11.45 19.95 -52.80
C GLU A 142 12.90 19.43 -52.93
N GLY A 143 13.22 18.86 -54.10
CA GLY A 143 14.54 18.32 -54.40
C GLY A 143 14.94 18.52 -55.85
N THR A 144 16.05 17.91 -56.26
CA THR A 144 16.55 18.02 -57.63
C THR A 144 16.04 16.87 -58.49
N GLY A 145 15.43 17.18 -59.63
CA GLY A 145 14.99 16.18 -60.62
C GLY A 145 13.53 15.74 -60.49
N TYR A 146 12.79 16.24 -59.50
CA TYR A 146 11.37 15.96 -59.33
C TYR A 146 10.55 17.19 -58.92
N THR A 147 9.23 17.10 -59.11
CA THR A 147 8.22 18.02 -58.62
C THR A 147 7.29 17.31 -57.64
N LEU A 148 6.55 18.08 -56.84
CA LEU A 148 5.61 17.56 -55.85
C LEU A 148 4.19 17.55 -56.40
N SER A 149 3.43 16.49 -56.13
CA SER A 149 1.98 16.45 -56.37
C SER A 149 1.20 17.18 -55.27
N ASP A 150 -0.14 17.19 -55.36
CA ASP A 150 -1.02 17.72 -54.31
C ASP A 150 -1.04 16.84 -53.03
N GLN A 151 -0.54 15.59 -53.11
CA GLN A 151 -0.49 14.63 -52.01
C GLN A 151 0.95 14.26 -51.69
N VAL A 152 1.57 15.03 -50.80
CA VAL A 152 2.99 14.87 -50.41
C VAL A 152 3.19 14.84 -48.90
N SER A 153 2.11 14.83 -48.14
CA SER A 153 2.13 14.80 -46.67
C SER A 153 1.21 13.69 -46.17
N GLY A 154 1.63 13.00 -45.12
CA GLY A 154 0.86 11.96 -44.47
C GLY A 154 1.10 11.96 -42.97
N SER A 155 0.05 11.64 -42.21
CA SER A 155 0.08 11.59 -40.75
C SER A 155 -0.04 10.15 -40.28
N ILE A 156 0.82 9.77 -39.33
CA ILE A 156 0.88 8.46 -38.68
C ILE A 156 0.72 8.66 -37.19
N LEU A 157 -0.04 7.77 -36.57
CA LEU A 157 -0.20 7.72 -35.12
C LEU A 157 0.64 6.57 -34.56
N ILE A 158 1.54 6.89 -33.65
CA ILE A 158 2.30 5.94 -32.84
C ILE A 158 1.60 5.85 -31.50
N ASN A 159 1.38 4.62 -31.02
CA ASN A 159 0.61 4.37 -29.81
C ASN A 159 1.34 3.33 -28.96
N ASP A 160 1.25 3.47 -27.65
CA ASP A 160 1.76 2.50 -26.68
C ASP A 160 1.13 1.10 -26.93
N ALA A 161 -0.21 1.01 -26.94
CA ALA A 161 -0.91 -0.24 -27.26
C ALA A 161 -2.22 -0.03 -28.05
N SER A 162 -2.77 -1.13 -28.56
CA SER A 162 -4.09 -1.12 -29.22
C SER A 162 -5.22 -1.08 -28.18
N ASN A 163 -6.41 -0.59 -28.56
CA ASN A 163 -7.58 -0.50 -27.68
C ASN A 163 -8.34 -1.81 -27.49
N GLU A 164 -7.63 -2.93 -27.54
CA GLU A 164 -8.16 -4.21 -27.09
C GLU A 164 -8.33 -4.19 -25.56
N TYR A 165 -9.40 -4.79 -25.04
CA TYR A 165 -9.70 -4.77 -23.61
C TYR A 165 -8.54 -5.26 -22.72
N GLY A 166 -7.74 -6.23 -23.20
CA GLY A 166 -6.56 -6.72 -22.48
C GLY A 166 -5.38 -5.73 -22.37
N ASN A 167 -5.44 -4.59 -23.06
CA ASN A 167 -4.47 -3.51 -22.96
C ASN A 167 -4.96 -2.34 -22.09
N SER A 168 -6.24 -2.32 -21.73
CA SER A 168 -6.80 -1.27 -20.87
C SER A 168 -6.16 -1.26 -19.49
N ARG A 169 -6.10 -0.08 -18.88
CA ARG A 169 -5.59 0.12 -17.52
C ARG A 169 -6.74 0.49 -16.60
N LEU A 170 -6.86 -0.23 -15.49
CA LEU A 170 -7.93 -0.04 -14.52
C LEU A 170 -7.46 0.86 -13.38
N PHE A 171 -8.29 1.82 -13.03
CA PHE A 171 -8.14 2.64 -11.83
C PHE A 171 -9.36 2.45 -10.95
N LEU A 172 -9.14 2.24 -9.66
CA LEU A 172 -10.20 1.97 -8.69
C LEU A 172 -10.21 3.03 -7.60
N GLY A 173 -11.40 3.29 -7.05
CA GLY A 173 -11.59 4.21 -5.94
C GLY A 173 -12.74 3.78 -5.02
N THR A 174 -12.63 4.14 -3.75
CA THR A 174 -13.71 4.03 -2.77
C THR A 174 -13.97 5.40 -2.18
N PHE A 175 -15.22 5.85 -2.21
CA PHE A 175 -15.60 7.12 -1.62
C PHE A 175 -15.48 7.06 -0.10
N ARG A 176 -14.70 7.99 0.43
CA ARG A 176 -14.54 8.23 1.87
C ARG A 176 -14.93 9.67 2.22
N PRO A 177 -15.28 9.94 3.49
CA PRO A 177 -15.53 11.31 3.95
C PRO A 177 -14.39 12.27 3.59
N GLN A 178 -14.74 13.47 3.15
CA GLN A 178 -13.79 14.58 3.03
C GLN A 178 -13.17 14.88 4.40
N ASP A 179 -11.90 15.29 4.43
CA ASP A 179 -11.20 15.56 5.68
C ASP A 179 -11.97 16.56 6.57
N GLY A 180 -12.27 16.14 7.80
CA GLY A 180 -13.04 16.94 8.76
C GLY A 180 -14.56 16.89 8.59
N VAL A 181 -15.07 16.18 7.60
CA VAL A 181 -16.51 15.97 7.38
C VAL A 181 -16.95 14.67 8.04
N GLN A 182 -18.02 14.72 8.81
CA GLN A 182 -18.67 13.53 9.36
C GLN A 182 -19.88 13.18 8.48
N THR A 183 -19.78 12.07 7.76
CA THR A 183 -20.86 11.56 6.91
C THR A 183 -20.93 10.03 6.96
N GLY A 184 -22.11 9.48 6.72
CA GLY A 184 -22.32 8.05 6.46
C GLY A 184 -22.25 7.70 4.97
N ALA A 185 -21.96 8.68 4.11
CA ALA A 185 -21.88 8.50 2.68
C ALA A 185 -20.68 7.65 2.28
N SER A 186 -20.89 6.79 1.29
CA SER A 186 -19.87 5.87 0.76
C SER A 186 -20.26 5.46 -0.66
N GLY A 187 -19.31 4.84 -1.38
CA GLY A 187 -19.48 4.51 -2.78
C GLY A 187 -18.22 3.92 -3.41
N LEU A 188 -18.33 3.54 -4.68
CA LEU A 188 -17.28 2.90 -5.46
C LEU A 188 -17.08 3.61 -6.79
N LEU A 189 -15.86 3.56 -7.30
CA LEU A 189 -15.45 4.21 -8.54
C LEU A 189 -14.53 3.28 -9.33
N SER A 190 -14.67 3.32 -10.65
CA SER A 190 -13.71 2.78 -11.61
C SER A 190 -13.45 3.77 -12.75
N PHE A 191 -12.22 3.82 -13.23
CA PHE A 191 -11.86 4.44 -14.50
C PHE A 191 -11.08 3.45 -15.35
N LEU A 192 -11.59 3.14 -16.55
CA LEU A 192 -10.95 2.20 -17.48
C LEU A 192 -10.31 2.99 -18.64
N LEU A 193 -9.00 3.17 -18.59
CA LEU A 193 -8.22 3.87 -19.61
C LEU A 193 -7.95 2.94 -20.80
N GLN A 194 -8.06 3.45 -22.02
CA GLN A 194 -7.78 2.70 -23.25
C GLN A 194 -6.28 2.38 -23.39
N GLY A 195 -5.97 1.34 -24.19
CA GLY A 195 -4.60 0.87 -24.37
C GLY A 195 -3.67 1.89 -25.07
N ASP A 196 -4.23 2.77 -25.88
CA ASP A 196 -3.51 3.88 -26.50
C ASP A 196 -3.39 5.13 -25.60
N ASN A 197 -3.93 5.09 -24.37
CA ASN A 197 -3.96 6.20 -23.42
C ASN A 197 -4.72 7.47 -23.88
N SER A 198 -5.51 7.39 -24.96
CA SER A 198 -6.17 8.56 -25.55
C SER A 198 -7.40 9.04 -24.78
N LYS A 199 -8.11 8.11 -24.11
CA LYS A 199 -9.34 8.36 -23.35
C LYS A 199 -9.68 7.17 -22.45
N GLY A 200 -10.64 7.36 -21.54
CA GLY A 200 -11.14 6.29 -20.68
C GLY A 200 -12.61 6.43 -20.32
N VAL A 201 -13.12 5.43 -19.60
CA VAL A 201 -14.51 5.36 -19.15
C VAL A 201 -14.58 5.48 -17.64
N LEU A 202 -15.16 6.58 -17.13
CA LEU A 202 -15.40 6.84 -15.71
C LEU A 202 -16.79 6.35 -15.31
N THR A 203 -16.84 5.55 -14.25
CA THR A 203 -18.09 5.04 -13.68
C THR A 203 -17.98 5.12 -12.16
N TYR A 204 -19.03 5.58 -11.49
CA TYR A 204 -19.09 5.56 -10.03
C TYR A 204 -20.52 5.63 -9.48
N THR A 205 -20.70 5.08 -8.29
CA THR A 205 -21.92 5.15 -7.49
C THR A 205 -21.60 5.59 -6.08
N TYR A 206 -22.57 6.23 -5.41
CA TYR A 206 -22.49 6.56 -3.99
C TYR A 206 -23.89 6.70 -3.40
N ASP A 207 -24.00 6.55 -2.09
CA ASP A 207 -25.25 6.67 -1.34
C ASP A 207 -25.05 7.43 -0.02
N ASN A 208 -26.17 7.78 0.63
CA ASN A 208 -26.22 8.33 2.00
C ASN A 208 -25.51 9.69 2.21
N LEU A 209 -25.50 10.57 1.20
CA LEU A 209 -25.11 11.97 1.42
C LEU A 209 -25.95 12.60 2.53
N GLY A 210 -25.32 13.41 3.38
CA GLY A 210 -25.96 14.09 4.51
C GLY A 210 -26.95 15.16 4.07
N SER A 211 -26.82 15.67 2.84
CA SER A 211 -27.75 16.62 2.24
C SER A 211 -27.79 16.47 0.72
N GLN A 212 -28.64 17.26 0.04
CA GLN A 212 -28.78 17.22 -1.41
C GLN A 212 -27.45 17.51 -2.12
N ARG A 213 -27.06 16.68 -3.10
CA ARG A 213 -25.92 16.93 -3.99
C ARG A 213 -26.09 18.26 -4.72
N ILE A 214 -25.02 19.06 -4.80
CA ILE A 214 -25.01 20.33 -5.53
C ILE A 214 -23.99 20.37 -6.67
N ASP A 215 -22.89 19.62 -6.60
CA ASP A 215 -21.84 19.62 -7.63
C ASP A 215 -20.93 18.39 -7.52
N GLN A 216 -20.07 18.19 -8.53
CA GLN A 216 -19.07 17.13 -8.57
C GLN A 216 -18.00 17.38 -9.64
N HIS A 217 -16.75 17.09 -9.29
CA HIS A 217 -15.63 17.33 -10.20
C HIS A 217 -14.53 16.28 -10.02
N VAL A 218 -13.64 16.20 -11.02
CA VAL A 218 -12.31 15.62 -10.86
C VAL A 218 -11.35 16.72 -10.43
N HIS A 219 -10.63 16.50 -9.34
CA HIS A 219 -9.68 17.44 -8.77
C HIS A 219 -8.25 16.89 -8.79
N LEU A 220 -7.29 17.82 -8.75
CA LEU A 220 -5.87 17.56 -8.55
C LEU A 220 -5.52 17.58 -7.05
N TRP A 221 -4.83 16.54 -6.58
CA TRP A 221 -4.29 16.44 -5.24
C TRP A 221 -2.86 16.99 -5.17
N PRO A 222 -2.45 17.67 -4.08
CA PRO A 222 -3.25 18.14 -2.94
C PRO A 222 -3.86 19.54 -3.15
N SER A 223 -3.72 20.13 -4.34
CA SER A 223 -4.10 21.54 -4.56
C SER A 223 -5.61 21.78 -4.48
N GLY A 224 -6.42 20.76 -4.74
CA GLY A 224 -7.87 20.87 -4.88
C GLY A 224 -8.30 21.60 -6.15
N THR A 225 -7.39 21.83 -7.12
CA THR A 225 -7.74 22.45 -8.40
C THR A 225 -8.66 21.53 -9.19
N VAL A 226 -9.79 22.05 -9.68
CA VAL A 226 -10.65 21.31 -10.60
C VAL A 226 -9.93 21.10 -11.93
N ILE A 227 -9.86 19.85 -12.35
CA ILE A 227 -9.27 19.42 -13.63
C ILE A 227 -10.35 19.09 -14.64
N HIS A 228 -11.49 18.55 -14.20
CA HIS A 228 -12.61 18.21 -15.08
C HIS A 228 -13.96 18.41 -14.39
N ASP A 229 -14.89 19.07 -15.09
CA ASP A 229 -16.27 19.28 -14.62
C ASP A 229 -17.17 18.14 -15.10
N ILE A 230 -17.92 17.52 -14.17
CA ILE A 230 -18.92 16.49 -14.51
C ILE A 230 -20.30 17.12 -14.41
N LYS A 231 -20.98 17.30 -15.55
CA LYS A 231 -22.20 18.10 -15.61
C LYS A 231 -23.42 17.30 -15.19
N ASP A 232 -24.45 18.00 -14.72
CA ASP A 232 -25.73 17.39 -14.34
C ASP A 232 -26.40 16.60 -15.48
N GLU A 233 -26.13 16.95 -16.75
CA GLU A 233 -26.66 16.25 -17.92
C GLU A 233 -25.99 14.89 -18.18
N ASP A 234 -24.81 14.67 -17.59
CA ASP A 234 -24.07 13.40 -17.67
C ASP A 234 -24.53 12.39 -16.61
N LEU A 235 -25.31 12.83 -15.63
CA LEU A 235 -25.66 12.05 -14.44
C LEU A 235 -26.94 11.23 -14.57
N GLU A 236 -26.94 10.09 -13.90
CA GLU A 236 -28.17 9.39 -13.59
C GLU A 236 -29.00 10.16 -12.55
N SER A 237 -30.29 9.82 -12.41
CA SER A 237 -31.17 10.48 -11.45
C SER A 237 -30.73 10.34 -9.99
N SER A 238 -29.91 9.34 -9.68
CA SER A 238 -29.29 9.12 -8.37
C SER A 238 -28.12 10.09 -8.11
N GLY A 239 -27.60 10.76 -9.13
CA GLY A 239 -26.32 11.48 -9.11
C GLY A 239 -25.10 10.58 -9.36
N SER A 240 -25.31 9.28 -9.60
CA SER A 240 -24.26 8.36 -10.06
C SER A 240 -23.88 8.61 -11.51
N LEU A 241 -22.68 8.19 -11.89
CA LEU A 241 -22.15 8.32 -13.25
C LEU A 241 -21.92 6.92 -13.85
N SER A 242 -22.42 6.70 -15.06
CA SER A 242 -22.33 5.41 -15.74
C SER A 242 -21.75 5.53 -17.13
N GLN A 243 -20.68 4.79 -17.39
CA GLN A 243 -20.02 4.70 -18.69
C GLN A 243 -19.66 6.07 -19.32
N TYR A 244 -19.22 7.03 -18.51
CA TYR A 244 -18.86 8.36 -18.99
C TYR A 244 -17.51 8.35 -19.70
N GLU A 245 -17.50 8.65 -21.00
CA GLU A 245 -16.27 8.77 -21.77
C GLU A 245 -15.57 10.09 -21.46
N TRP A 246 -14.33 10.02 -20.96
CA TRP A 246 -13.46 11.17 -20.71
C TRP A 246 -12.24 11.08 -21.61
N ASP A 247 -12.08 12.07 -22.48
CA ASP A 247 -11.00 12.19 -23.48
C ASP A 247 -9.68 12.75 -22.93
N MET A 248 -9.60 12.94 -21.61
CA MET A 248 -8.43 13.45 -20.91
C MET A 248 -7.94 14.80 -21.48
N GLU A 249 -8.85 15.64 -22.01
CA GLU A 249 -8.50 17.00 -22.44
C GLU A 249 -7.79 17.78 -21.32
N PRO A 250 -6.75 18.59 -21.63
CA PRO A 250 -6.00 19.30 -20.60
C PRO A 250 -6.87 20.22 -19.76
N GLY A 251 -6.80 20.06 -18.44
CA GLY A 251 -7.57 20.82 -17.46
C GLY A 251 -6.71 21.50 -16.39
N GLY A 252 -7.25 22.55 -15.77
CA GLY A 252 -6.60 23.26 -14.66
C GLY A 252 -5.25 23.87 -15.03
N ILE A 253 -4.16 23.30 -14.49
CA ILE A 253 -2.78 23.77 -14.73
C ILE A 253 -2.09 23.10 -15.92
N PHE A 254 -2.68 22.04 -16.46
CA PHE A 254 -2.08 21.24 -17.52
C PHE A 254 -2.41 21.82 -18.89
N THR A 255 -1.44 21.72 -19.80
CA THR A 255 -1.55 22.23 -21.17
C THR A 255 -1.41 21.13 -22.22
N THR A 256 -1.10 19.89 -21.83
CA THR A 256 -0.98 18.74 -22.74
C THR A 256 -1.63 17.50 -22.16
N LYS A 257 -2.08 16.57 -23.02
CA LYS A 257 -2.63 15.28 -22.58
C LYS A 257 -1.59 14.41 -21.88
N GLN A 258 -0.31 14.51 -22.26
CA GLN A 258 0.76 13.79 -21.57
C GLN A 258 0.83 14.18 -20.09
N GLN A 259 0.70 15.47 -19.77
CA GLN A 259 0.68 15.91 -18.37
C GLN A 259 -0.54 15.38 -17.60
N MET A 260 -1.69 15.27 -18.25
CA MET A 260 -2.89 14.65 -17.68
C MET A 260 -2.68 13.16 -17.41
N LEU A 261 -2.06 12.45 -18.35
CA LEU A 261 -1.74 11.02 -18.24
C LEU A 261 -0.76 10.76 -17.10
N ASP A 262 0.32 11.55 -17.03
CA ASP A 262 1.33 11.46 -15.97
C ASP A 262 0.68 11.69 -14.60
N ALA A 263 -0.16 12.72 -14.45
CA ALA A 263 -0.85 13.03 -13.20
C ALA A 263 -1.85 11.93 -12.79
N LEU A 264 -2.58 11.35 -13.74
CA LEU A 264 -3.46 10.22 -13.50
C LEU A 264 -2.69 9.01 -12.94
N PHE A 265 -1.61 8.60 -13.60
CA PHE A 265 -0.80 7.48 -13.12
C PHE A 265 -0.08 7.81 -11.80
N ASN A 266 0.36 9.05 -11.59
CA ASN A 266 0.93 9.49 -10.33
C ASN A 266 -0.08 9.52 -9.17
N GLY A 267 -1.34 9.12 -9.37
CA GLY A 267 -2.37 9.04 -8.34
C GLY A 267 -2.83 10.41 -7.85
N GLU A 268 -2.73 11.43 -8.70
CA GLU A 268 -3.02 12.82 -8.32
C GLU A 268 -4.47 13.21 -8.59
N PHE A 269 -5.25 12.39 -9.29
CA PHE A 269 -6.66 12.66 -9.56
C PHE A 269 -7.60 12.01 -8.54
N TYR A 270 -8.62 12.77 -8.14
CA TYR A 270 -9.72 12.27 -7.32
C TYR A 270 -11.05 12.88 -7.72
N VAL A 271 -12.13 12.10 -7.61
CA VAL A 271 -13.50 12.61 -7.74
C VAL A 271 -13.97 13.13 -6.40
N ASN A 272 -14.56 14.33 -6.37
CA ASN A 272 -15.18 14.93 -5.19
C ASN A 272 -16.66 15.18 -5.44
N VAL A 273 -17.51 14.80 -4.49
CA VAL A 273 -18.97 15.02 -4.55
C VAL A 273 -19.35 16.03 -3.48
N HIS A 274 -20.05 17.09 -3.89
CA HIS A 274 -20.42 18.22 -3.05
C HIS A 274 -21.90 18.14 -2.69
N SER A 275 -22.22 18.47 -1.45
CA SER A 275 -23.61 18.56 -0.98
C SER A 275 -23.92 19.95 -0.43
N ALA A 276 -25.20 20.26 -0.26
CA ALA A 276 -25.67 21.57 0.18
C ALA A 276 -25.04 22.01 1.51
N ASP A 277 -24.86 21.06 2.44
CA ASP A 277 -24.25 21.30 3.75
C ASP A 277 -22.71 21.23 3.71
N ASN A 278 -22.14 20.59 2.69
CA ASN A 278 -20.69 20.45 2.49
C ASN A 278 -20.26 20.92 1.08
N PRO A 279 -20.33 22.24 0.79
CA PRO A 279 -20.01 22.76 -0.53
C PRO A 279 -18.53 22.67 -0.89
N GLY A 280 -17.65 22.40 0.08
CA GLY A 280 -16.23 22.10 -0.15
C GLY A 280 -15.94 20.62 -0.44
N GLY A 281 -16.98 19.80 -0.59
CA GLY A 281 -16.88 18.35 -0.76
C GLY A 281 -17.37 17.61 0.48
N GLU A 282 -18.24 16.62 0.29
CA GLU A 282 -18.69 15.71 1.35
C GLU A 282 -17.90 14.40 1.35
N ILE A 283 -17.69 13.81 0.17
CA ILE A 283 -16.94 12.57 -0.05
C ILE A 283 -16.00 12.69 -1.24
N TYR A 284 -14.91 11.93 -1.21
CA TYR A 284 -13.98 11.84 -2.33
C TYR A 284 -13.41 10.43 -2.52
N ALA A 285 -12.99 10.13 -3.76
CA ALA A 285 -12.32 8.88 -4.13
C ALA A 285 -11.18 9.17 -5.10
N HIS A 286 -9.96 8.70 -4.80
CA HIS A 286 -8.84 8.76 -5.74
C HIS A 286 -9.03 7.77 -6.89
N LEU A 287 -8.53 8.13 -8.07
CA LEU A 287 -8.35 7.22 -9.19
C LEU A 287 -7.02 6.49 -9.00
N SER A 288 -7.04 5.36 -8.31
CA SER A 288 -5.81 4.63 -7.94
C SER A 288 -5.54 3.54 -8.97
N PHE A 289 -4.35 3.54 -9.58
CA PHE A 289 -3.99 2.55 -10.58
C PHE A 289 -3.94 1.15 -9.96
N ASP A 290 -4.72 0.21 -10.49
CA ASP A 290 -4.76 -1.18 -10.05
C ASP A 290 -3.82 -2.01 -10.93
N ALA A 291 -2.62 -2.26 -10.42
CA ALA A 291 -1.61 -3.07 -11.08
C ALA A 291 -1.10 -4.17 -10.14
N PHE A 292 -0.70 -5.28 -10.73
CA PHE A 292 -0.14 -6.38 -9.96
C PHE A 292 1.36 -6.16 -9.73
N ALA A 293 1.80 -6.46 -8.51
CA ALA A 293 3.21 -6.43 -8.18
C ALA A 293 3.94 -7.58 -8.88
N GLU A 294 5.03 -7.26 -9.57
CA GLU A 294 5.89 -8.28 -10.16
C GLU A 294 6.64 -9.05 -9.05
N PRO A 295 6.57 -10.38 -9.03
CA PRO A 295 7.29 -11.17 -8.04
C PRO A 295 8.81 -11.11 -8.29
N PRO A 296 9.64 -11.13 -7.24
CA PRO A 296 11.08 -11.22 -7.36
C PRO A 296 11.52 -12.45 -8.18
N VAL A 297 12.47 -12.26 -9.09
CA VAL A 297 13.05 -13.34 -9.89
C VAL A 297 13.68 -14.39 -8.96
N GLN A 298 13.41 -15.67 -9.20
CA GLN A 298 14.02 -16.73 -8.41
C GLN A 298 15.45 -16.98 -8.89
N GLU A 299 16.42 -16.90 -7.98
CA GLU A 299 17.84 -17.10 -8.27
C GLU A 299 18.43 -18.17 -7.35
N GLU A 300 19.51 -18.82 -7.82
CA GLU A 300 20.29 -19.77 -7.03
C GLU A 300 21.03 -19.05 -5.89
N LEU A 301 21.07 -19.67 -4.72
CA LEU A 301 21.69 -19.06 -3.53
C LEU A 301 23.21 -19.18 -3.56
N THR A 302 23.89 -18.09 -3.22
CA THR A 302 25.27 -18.19 -2.76
C THR A 302 25.33 -18.51 -1.26
N ALA A 303 26.48 -18.96 -0.76
CA ALA A 303 26.67 -19.20 0.67
C ALA A 303 26.39 -17.95 1.54
N ALA A 304 26.69 -16.75 1.02
CA ALA A 304 26.39 -15.50 1.71
C ALA A 304 24.88 -15.18 1.71
N ASP A 305 24.16 -15.52 0.63
CA ASP A 305 22.70 -15.34 0.57
C ASP A 305 21.96 -16.20 1.59
N VAL A 306 22.52 -17.35 1.98
CA VAL A 306 21.98 -18.17 3.08
C VAL A 306 21.99 -17.39 4.39
N ASP A 307 23.11 -16.76 4.74
CA ASP A 307 23.23 -16.01 6.00
C ASP A 307 22.29 -14.79 6.01
N TYR A 308 22.18 -14.07 4.88
CA TYR A 308 21.26 -12.95 4.75
C TYR A 308 19.78 -13.37 4.81
N ASP A 309 19.43 -14.52 4.22
CA ASP A 309 18.08 -15.04 4.28
C ASP A 309 17.68 -15.47 5.70
N ILE A 310 18.59 -16.04 6.49
CA ILE A 310 18.32 -16.40 7.90
C ILE A 310 17.95 -15.13 8.70
N VAL A 311 18.73 -14.07 8.57
CA VAL A 311 18.46 -12.83 9.28
C VAL A 311 17.18 -12.16 8.79
N ARG A 312 16.93 -12.18 7.48
CA ARG A 312 15.67 -11.69 6.92
C ARG A 312 14.46 -12.47 7.45
N PHE A 313 14.54 -13.81 7.48
CA PHE A 313 13.52 -14.66 8.09
C PHE A 313 13.26 -14.26 9.54
N LEU A 314 14.31 -14.09 10.36
CA LEU A 314 14.18 -13.69 11.76
C LEU A 314 13.59 -12.28 11.92
N ASN A 315 14.01 -11.31 11.11
CA ASN A 315 13.48 -9.95 11.15
C ASN A 315 12.00 -9.88 10.76
N GLN A 316 11.53 -10.78 9.89
CA GLN A 316 10.12 -10.88 9.52
C GLN A 316 9.32 -11.67 10.57
N ALA A 317 9.89 -12.74 11.13
CA ALA A 317 9.23 -13.67 12.05
C ALA A 317 9.24 -13.23 13.53
N THR A 318 10.07 -12.26 13.91
CA THR A 318 10.26 -11.79 15.29
C THR A 318 10.19 -10.26 15.36
N PHE A 319 10.43 -9.67 16.54
CA PHE A 319 10.59 -8.23 16.70
C PHE A 319 12.01 -7.71 16.34
N GLY A 320 12.89 -8.59 15.84
CA GLY A 320 14.24 -8.28 15.38
C GLY A 320 15.21 -9.45 15.59
N ALA A 321 16.10 -9.68 14.62
CA ALA A 321 17.08 -10.75 14.70
C ALA A 321 18.12 -10.50 15.81
N THR A 322 18.53 -11.58 16.49
CA THR A 322 19.61 -11.55 17.48
C THR A 322 20.73 -12.50 17.06
N PRO A 323 21.98 -12.28 17.52
CA PRO A 323 23.07 -13.24 17.29
C PRO A 323 22.75 -14.65 17.77
N ARG A 324 22.06 -14.78 18.91
CA ARG A 324 21.63 -16.06 19.46
C ARG A 324 20.68 -16.81 18.52
N ASP A 325 19.64 -16.14 18.04
CA ASP A 325 18.64 -16.75 17.16
C ASP A 325 19.25 -17.10 15.80
N TYR A 326 20.13 -16.24 15.28
CA TYR A 326 20.89 -16.48 14.06
C TYR A 326 21.77 -17.73 14.19
N GLU A 327 22.59 -17.82 15.23
CA GLU A 327 23.48 -18.97 15.45
C GLU A 327 22.69 -20.28 15.61
N GLN A 328 21.55 -20.25 16.30
CA GLN A 328 20.68 -21.43 16.44
C GLN A 328 20.22 -21.97 15.09
N LEU A 329 19.73 -21.12 14.19
CA LEU A 329 19.32 -21.54 12.85
C LEU A 329 20.53 -21.91 11.98
N ARG A 330 21.57 -21.08 12.01
CA ARG A 330 22.75 -21.25 11.16
C ARG A 330 23.46 -22.58 11.40
N ASN A 331 23.50 -23.05 12.66
CA ASN A 331 24.11 -24.33 13.03
C ASN A 331 23.34 -25.55 12.51
N LEU A 332 22.08 -25.39 12.10
CA LEU A 332 21.23 -26.45 11.55
C LEU A 332 21.15 -26.40 10.03
N ILE A 333 21.55 -25.28 9.40
CA ILE A 333 21.45 -25.05 7.96
C ILE A 333 22.77 -25.42 7.27
N ASP A 334 22.67 -26.21 6.21
CA ASP A 334 23.80 -26.61 5.36
C ASP A 334 24.45 -25.38 4.72
N GLN A 335 25.74 -25.47 4.37
CA GLN A 335 26.48 -24.31 3.82
C GLN A 335 25.88 -23.75 2.52
N ASP A 336 25.22 -24.59 1.73
CA ASP A 336 24.53 -24.21 0.50
C ASP A 336 23.05 -23.84 0.71
N GLY A 337 22.55 -23.93 1.94
CA GLY A 337 21.18 -23.58 2.30
C GLY A 337 20.11 -24.56 1.82
N THR A 338 20.48 -25.73 1.27
CA THR A 338 19.52 -26.67 0.65
C THR A 338 18.44 -27.17 1.61
N ASN A 339 18.73 -27.25 2.91
CA ASN A 339 17.77 -27.65 3.95
C ASN A 339 17.10 -26.47 4.68
N ARG A 340 17.37 -25.21 4.31
CA ARG A 340 16.93 -24.01 5.07
C ARG A 340 15.42 -23.94 5.27
N MET A 341 14.63 -24.28 4.25
CA MET A 341 13.17 -24.23 4.31
C MET A 341 12.62 -25.20 5.36
N GLN A 342 13.21 -26.39 5.45
CA GLN A 342 12.87 -27.37 6.47
C GLN A 342 13.26 -26.87 7.87
N VAL A 343 14.43 -26.25 8.01
CA VAL A 343 14.87 -25.70 9.31
C VAL A 343 13.96 -24.55 9.76
N TYR A 344 13.57 -23.65 8.85
CA TYR A 344 12.62 -22.58 9.16
C TYR A 344 11.25 -23.13 9.57
N GLU A 345 10.75 -24.15 8.87
CA GLU A 345 9.51 -24.82 9.24
C GLU A 345 9.59 -25.44 10.64
N LEU A 346 10.68 -26.15 10.96
CA LEU A 346 10.90 -26.72 12.29
C LEU A 346 11.00 -25.66 13.39
N TRP A 347 11.60 -24.50 13.09
CA TRP A 347 11.63 -23.37 14.00
C TRP A 347 10.24 -22.78 14.23
N ILE A 348 9.41 -22.67 13.18
CA ILE A 348 8.01 -22.23 13.30
C ILE A 348 7.24 -23.21 14.19
N ASP A 349 7.37 -24.52 13.96
CA ASP A 349 6.73 -25.55 14.79
C ASP A 349 7.19 -25.48 16.26
N GLN A 350 8.47 -25.22 16.49
CA GLN A 350 8.99 -24.99 17.84
C GLN A 350 8.33 -23.76 18.47
N GLN A 351 8.25 -22.63 17.77
CA GLN A 351 7.60 -21.41 18.27
C GLN A 351 6.11 -21.61 18.58
N ILE A 352 5.40 -22.40 17.78
CA ILE A 352 4.00 -22.78 18.04
C ILE A 352 3.88 -23.57 19.34
N SER A 353 4.84 -24.45 19.63
CA SER A 353 4.86 -25.25 20.86
C SER A 353 5.35 -24.50 22.11
N THR A 354 6.02 -23.35 21.94
CA THR A 354 6.52 -22.54 23.06
C THR A 354 5.35 -22.03 23.91
N PRO A 355 5.44 -22.13 25.25
CA PRO A 355 4.42 -21.59 26.16
C PRO A 355 4.13 -20.12 25.86
N ARG A 356 2.83 -19.77 25.84
CA ARG A 356 2.38 -18.41 25.57
C ARG A 356 2.82 -17.48 26.70
N THR A 357 3.40 -16.33 26.32
CA THR A 357 3.62 -15.21 27.24
C THR A 357 2.33 -14.40 27.41
N SER A 358 1.93 -14.15 28.66
CA SER A 358 0.69 -13.47 29.04
C SER A 358 0.94 -12.01 29.39
N MET A 359 0.34 -11.09 28.63
CA MET A 359 0.40 -9.65 28.89
C MET A 359 -0.41 -9.30 30.14
N GLN A 360 -1.55 -9.94 30.38
CA GLN A 360 -2.34 -9.70 31.58
C GLN A 360 -1.60 -10.11 32.86
N ASP A 361 -0.92 -11.26 32.86
CA ASP A 361 -0.17 -11.72 34.04
C ASP A 361 1.03 -10.81 34.30
N LEU A 362 1.73 -10.38 33.24
CA LEU A 362 2.82 -9.41 33.36
C LEU A 362 2.32 -8.06 33.88
N ASP A 363 1.20 -7.55 33.36
CA ASP A 363 0.56 -6.33 33.87
C ASP A 363 0.23 -6.45 35.37
N ASN A 364 -0.37 -7.58 35.77
CA ASN A 364 -0.72 -7.84 37.18
C ASN A 364 0.51 -7.82 38.09
N HIS A 365 1.61 -8.44 37.65
CA HIS A 365 2.87 -8.43 38.38
C HIS A 365 3.52 -7.03 38.39
N MET A 366 3.47 -6.30 37.28
CA MET A 366 3.92 -4.90 37.23
C MET A 366 3.14 -4.04 38.23
N TYR A 367 1.84 -4.25 38.43
CA TYR A 367 1.11 -3.52 39.48
C TYR A 367 1.56 -3.84 40.89
N SER A 368 1.94 -5.09 41.18
CA SER A 368 2.43 -5.45 42.52
C SER A 368 3.80 -4.83 42.80
N VAL A 369 4.66 -4.74 41.79
CA VAL A 369 5.99 -4.14 41.90
C VAL A 369 5.93 -2.61 41.91
N PHE A 370 5.05 -1.99 41.13
CA PHE A 370 4.96 -0.54 40.92
C PHE A 370 3.66 0.08 41.47
N SER A 371 3.27 -0.27 42.69
CA SER A 371 1.95 0.02 43.27
C SER A 371 1.58 1.50 43.44
N GLU A 372 2.56 2.42 43.48
CA GLU A 372 2.33 3.87 43.63
C GLU A 372 1.98 4.59 42.32
N TYR A 373 2.09 3.88 41.19
CA TYR A 373 1.78 4.43 39.90
C TYR A 373 0.26 4.52 39.68
N SER A 374 -0.18 5.56 38.97
CA SER A 374 -1.56 5.60 38.49
C SER A 374 -1.76 4.38 37.60
N GLN A 375 -2.72 3.51 37.93
CA GLN A 375 -2.98 2.30 37.15
C GLN A 375 -2.97 2.68 35.67
N ASN A 376 -3.71 3.72 35.25
CA ASN A 376 -3.86 4.20 33.87
C ASN A 376 -2.58 4.43 33.05
N SER A 377 -1.41 4.56 33.65
CA SER A 377 -0.17 4.86 32.94
C SER A 377 0.77 3.64 32.82
N LEU A 378 0.64 2.59 33.66
CA LEU A 378 1.58 1.44 33.74
C LEU A 378 1.41 0.43 32.58
N LYS A 379 0.30 0.54 31.86
CA LYS A 379 -0.40 -0.54 31.15
C LYS A 379 0.08 -0.84 29.74
N ARG A 380 0.83 0.10 29.15
CA ARG A 380 1.40 -0.03 27.80
C ARG A 380 2.86 -0.51 27.84
N GLU A 381 3.40 -0.70 29.05
CA GLU A 381 4.82 -0.99 29.28
C GLU A 381 5.12 -2.50 29.17
N SER A 382 4.15 -3.38 29.46
CA SER A 382 4.30 -4.85 29.36
C SER A 382 4.59 -5.33 27.95
N PHE A 383 4.20 -4.56 26.93
CA PHE A 383 4.53 -4.85 25.53
C PHE A 383 6.05 -4.93 25.33
N TRP A 384 6.85 -4.06 25.95
CA TRP A 384 8.28 -3.98 25.67
C TRP A 384 9.07 -5.19 26.14
N PRO A 385 8.94 -5.68 27.39
CA PRO A 385 9.56 -6.95 27.78
C PRO A 385 9.11 -8.11 26.92
N ILE A 386 7.84 -8.14 26.49
CA ILE A 386 7.33 -9.19 25.60
C ILE A 386 8.04 -9.15 24.25
N ALA A 387 8.07 -7.99 23.59
CA ALA A 387 8.72 -7.83 22.30
C ALA A 387 10.23 -8.12 22.36
N VAL A 388 10.91 -7.67 23.42
CA VAL A 388 12.38 -7.80 23.54
C VAL A 388 12.82 -9.18 24.04
N TYR A 389 12.07 -9.81 24.95
CA TYR A 389 12.58 -10.96 25.70
C TYR A 389 11.72 -12.22 25.67
N ALA A 390 10.46 -12.18 25.21
CA ALA A 390 9.60 -13.36 25.26
C ALA A 390 10.17 -14.51 24.39
N ASN A 391 10.05 -15.75 24.85
CA ASN A 391 10.55 -16.93 24.14
C ASN A 391 9.65 -17.32 22.94
N ASP A 392 8.38 -16.92 22.95
CA ASP A 392 7.36 -17.15 21.91
C ASP A 392 7.27 -16.00 20.89
N GLN A 393 8.42 -15.53 20.39
CA GLN A 393 8.55 -14.38 19.48
C GLN A 393 7.57 -14.41 18.30
N LEU A 394 7.42 -15.54 17.61
CA LEU A 394 6.51 -15.62 16.45
C LEU A 394 5.05 -15.41 16.87
N ARG A 395 4.65 -15.93 18.03
CA ARG A 395 3.30 -15.76 18.57
C ARG A 395 3.02 -14.29 18.86
N GLN A 396 3.96 -13.61 19.49
CA GLN A 396 3.82 -12.19 19.84
C GLN A 396 3.87 -11.30 18.59
N ARG A 397 4.65 -11.68 17.58
CA ARG A 397 4.69 -10.99 16.29
C ARG A 397 3.38 -11.13 15.51
N MET A 398 2.77 -12.32 15.53
CA MET A 398 1.42 -12.57 14.99
C MET A 398 0.37 -11.81 15.79
N THR A 399 0.48 -11.81 17.12
CA THR A 399 -0.44 -11.08 18.01
C THR A 399 -0.44 -9.58 17.69
N PHE A 400 0.73 -9.00 17.47
CA PHE A 400 0.87 -7.61 17.05
C PHE A 400 0.22 -7.36 15.68
N ALA A 401 0.48 -8.21 14.69
CA ALA A 401 -0.17 -8.13 13.37
C ALA A 401 -1.70 -8.23 13.46
N LEU A 402 -2.22 -9.15 14.28
CA LEU A 402 -3.66 -9.29 14.52
C LEU A 402 -4.25 -8.10 15.27
N SER A 403 -3.49 -7.46 16.18
CA SER A 403 -3.94 -6.25 16.89
C SER A 403 -4.11 -5.04 15.98
N GLU A 404 -3.44 -5.06 14.82
CA GLU A 404 -3.54 -4.06 13.75
C GLU A 404 -4.66 -4.36 12.74
N ILE A 405 -5.22 -5.58 12.76
CA ILE A 405 -6.37 -5.98 11.94
C ILE A 405 -7.65 -5.90 12.78
N LEU A 406 -7.65 -6.52 13.97
CA LEU A 406 -8.75 -6.61 14.92
C LEU A 406 -8.57 -5.51 15.98
N VAL A 407 -8.71 -4.26 15.55
CA VAL A 407 -8.26 -3.09 16.30
C VAL A 407 -9.13 -2.82 17.53
N ILE A 408 -8.48 -2.63 18.68
CA ILE A 408 -9.00 -1.82 19.78
C ILE A 408 -8.00 -0.70 20.08
N SER A 409 -8.47 0.40 20.68
CA SER A 409 -7.58 1.52 20.98
C SER A 409 -7.77 2.12 22.36
N THR A 410 -6.63 2.41 22.98
CA THR A 410 -6.49 3.19 24.21
C THR A 410 -6.73 4.70 24.01
N GLU A 411 -6.93 5.17 22.78
CA GLU A 411 -7.44 6.53 22.53
C GLU A 411 -8.90 6.64 22.98
N ASN A 412 -9.66 5.54 22.91
CA ASN A 412 -10.97 5.44 23.53
C ASN A 412 -10.83 5.45 25.07
N SER A 413 -11.41 6.47 25.70
CA SER A 413 -11.30 6.66 27.17
C SER A 413 -11.94 5.53 27.99
N MET A 414 -12.95 4.84 27.46
CA MET A 414 -13.55 3.70 28.14
C MET A 414 -12.58 2.52 28.14
N ILE A 415 -11.91 2.25 27.02
CA ILE A 415 -10.89 1.20 26.91
C ILE A 415 -9.66 1.52 27.76
N ARG A 416 -9.11 2.73 27.65
CA ARG A 416 -7.92 3.18 28.42
C ARG A 416 -8.05 2.98 29.92
N ASN A 417 -9.26 3.13 30.46
CA ASN A 417 -9.57 2.98 31.87
C ASN A 417 -9.80 1.52 32.31
N ARG A 418 -9.66 0.52 31.42
CA ARG A 418 -9.95 -0.91 31.65
C ARG A 418 -8.75 -1.80 31.29
N PRO A 419 -7.68 -1.76 32.07
CA PRO A 419 -6.41 -2.34 31.65
C PRO A 419 -6.33 -3.85 31.69
N GLN A 420 -6.99 -4.48 32.65
CA GLN A 420 -7.03 -5.93 32.68
C GLN A 420 -7.72 -6.45 31.42
N GLY A 421 -8.66 -5.67 30.85
CA GLY A 421 -9.25 -5.93 29.55
C GLY A 421 -8.28 -5.71 28.38
N LEU A 422 -7.36 -4.75 28.45
CA LEU A 422 -6.33 -4.54 27.41
C LEU A 422 -5.35 -5.72 27.34
N GLY A 423 -4.77 -6.10 28.48
CA GLY A 423 -3.90 -7.28 28.57
C GLY A 423 -4.65 -8.56 28.19
N SER A 424 -5.90 -8.72 28.66
CA SER A 424 -6.76 -9.86 28.27
C SER A 424 -7.04 -9.91 26.77
N TYR A 425 -7.20 -8.75 26.12
CA TYR A 425 -7.42 -8.71 24.68
C TYR A 425 -6.17 -9.13 23.92
N TRP A 426 -4.99 -8.66 24.33
CA TRP A 426 -3.72 -9.14 23.79
C TRP A 426 -3.57 -10.65 23.98
N ASP A 427 -3.91 -11.17 25.15
CA ASP A 427 -3.83 -12.60 25.45
C ASP A 427 -4.85 -13.43 24.66
N THR A 428 -6.01 -12.86 24.32
CA THR A 428 -7.01 -13.47 23.42
C THR A 428 -6.42 -13.63 22.03
N LEU A 429 -5.83 -12.56 21.48
CA LEU A 429 -5.15 -12.61 20.19
C LEU A 429 -3.95 -13.58 20.20
N ALA A 430 -3.16 -13.60 21.28
CA ALA A 430 -2.01 -14.51 21.42
C ALA A 430 -2.42 -15.97 21.60
N ASN A 431 -3.56 -16.24 22.24
CA ASN A 431 -4.12 -17.59 22.34
C ASN A 431 -4.47 -18.13 20.95
N GLU A 432 -5.15 -17.32 20.16
CA GLU A 432 -5.65 -17.70 18.83
C GLU A 432 -4.65 -17.46 17.69
N ALA A 433 -3.46 -16.91 17.97
CA ALA A 433 -2.42 -16.64 16.97
C ALA A 433 -2.04 -17.85 16.10
N PHE A 434 -2.25 -19.07 16.62
CA PHE A 434 -2.03 -20.35 15.92
C PHE A 434 -3.29 -21.23 15.96
N GLY A 435 -4.46 -20.62 16.06
CA GLY A 435 -5.77 -21.27 16.03
C GLY A 435 -6.43 -21.18 14.64
N SER A 436 -7.76 -21.14 14.65
CA SER A 436 -8.56 -20.84 13.45
C SER A 436 -9.03 -19.39 13.47
N TYR A 437 -9.11 -18.73 12.32
CA TYR A 437 -9.65 -17.39 12.21
C TYR A 437 -11.12 -17.34 12.63
N LYS A 438 -11.88 -18.42 12.39
CA LYS A 438 -13.25 -18.62 12.89
C LYS A 438 -13.32 -18.52 14.42
N ALA A 439 -12.42 -19.20 15.14
CA ALA A 439 -12.35 -19.11 16.60
C ALA A 439 -11.90 -17.72 17.07
N LEU A 440 -10.85 -17.16 16.44
CA LEU A 440 -10.34 -15.82 16.71
C LEU A 440 -11.44 -14.76 16.59
N LEU A 441 -12.18 -14.75 15.48
CA LEU A 441 -13.22 -13.76 15.22
C LEU A 441 -14.35 -13.87 16.23
N LYS A 442 -14.74 -15.09 16.62
CA LYS A 442 -15.73 -15.32 17.67
C LYS A 442 -15.27 -14.80 19.02
N ASP A 443 -14.04 -15.10 19.43
CA ASP A 443 -13.51 -14.68 20.72
C ASP A 443 -13.35 -13.16 20.78
N VAL A 444 -12.92 -12.53 19.69
CA VAL A 444 -12.90 -11.07 19.55
C VAL A 444 -14.30 -10.48 19.61
N THR A 445 -15.29 -11.07 18.92
CA THR A 445 -16.69 -10.62 18.95
C THR A 445 -17.23 -10.58 20.39
N LEU A 446 -16.92 -11.61 21.16
CA LEU A 446 -17.40 -11.77 22.53
C LEU A 446 -16.52 -11.03 23.54
N HIS A 447 -15.35 -10.52 23.17
CA HIS A 447 -14.47 -9.85 24.12
C HIS A 447 -15.04 -8.48 24.55
N PRO A 448 -15.16 -8.18 25.86
CA PRO A 448 -15.74 -6.92 26.33
C PRO A 448 -15.04 -5.65 25.81
N MET A 449 -13.74 -5.70 25.54
CA MET A 449 -13.03 -4.54 24.95
C MET A 449 -13.50 -4.25 23.52
N MET A 450 -13.72 -5.27 22.69
CA MET A 450 -14.27 -5.07 21.36
C MET A 450 -15.72 -4.58 21.45
N GLY A 451 -16.51 -5.17 22.36
CA GLY A 451 -17.86 -4.71 22.74
C GLY A 451 -17.96 -3.22 23.05
N VAL A 452 -17.00 -2.69 23.82
CA VAL A 452 -16.92 -1.27 24.14
C VAL A 452 -16.44 -0.44 22.94
N TYR A 453 -15.47 -0.96 22.18
CA TYR A 453 -14.81 -0.21 21.11
C TYR A 453 -15.74 0.04 19.93
N LEU A 454 -16.51 -0.98 19.52
CA LEU A 454 -17.45 -0.94 18.40
C LEU A 454 -18.92 -0.96 18.84
N SER A 455 -19.16 -0.52 20.07
CA SER A 455 -20.48 -0.22 20.65
C SER A 455 -21.54 -1.33 20.62
N HIS A 456 -21.18 -2.60 20.39
CA HIS A 456 -22.13 -3.71 20.49
C HIS A 456 -22.32 -4.25 21.91
N LEU A 457 -21.55 -3.79 22.90
CA LEU A 457 -21.83 -4.05 24.32
C LEU A 457 -23.13 -3.36 24.74
N ILE A 458 -24.10 -4.12 25.23
CA ILE A 458 -25.44 -3.66 25.66
C ILE A 458 -26.27 -3.17 24.45
N ASN A 459 -25.95 -3.63 23.23
CA ASN A 459 -26.76 -3.34 22.05
C ASN A 459 -28.13 -4.01 22.14
N LYS A 460 -29.21 -3.28 21.83
CA LYS A 460 -30.60 -3.75 22.01
C LYS A 460 -31.25 -4.00 20.67
N LYS A 461 -32.13 -5.01 20.63
CA LYS A 461 -33.11 -5.16 19.55
C LYS A 461 -33.95 -3.89 19.41
N ALA A 462 -34.52 -3.72 18.22
CA ALA A 462 -35.33 -2.55 17.91
C ALA A 462 -36.54 -2.39 18.85
N ASP A 463 -36.90 -1.15 19.12
CA ASP A 463 -38.15 -0.74 19.75
C ASP A 463 -38.75 0.36 18.88
N GLU A 464 -39.70 -0.02 18.04
CA GLU A 464 -40.33 0.87 17.06
C GLU A 464 -41.14 1.99 17.73
N GLU A 465 -41.73 1.74 18.91
CA GLU A 465 -42.50 2.75 19.64
C GLU A 465 -41.56 3.81 20.23
N ALA A 466 -40.38 3.39 20.71
CA ALA A 466 -39.34 4.29 21.20
C ALA A 466 -38.47 4.92 20.10
N GLY A 467 -38.56 4.42 18.86
CA GLY A 467 -37.72 4.85 17.74
C GLY A 467 -36.24 4.51 17.92
N THR A 468 -35.92 3.43 18.64
CA THR A 468 -34.54 2.98 18.86
C THR A 468 -34.23 1.75 18.04
N PHE A 469 -33.07 1.76 17.37
CA PHE A 469 -32.61 0.68 16.49
C PHE A 469 -31.28 0.10 17.02
N PRO A 470 -30.92 -1.15 16.65
CA PRO A 470 -29.61 -1.71 16.96
C PRO A 470 -28.47 -0.83 16.44
N ASP A 471 -27.39 -0.75 17.21
CA ASP A 471 -26.14 -0.12 16.79
C ASP A 471 -25.48 -0.95 15.68
N GLU A 472 -25.12 -0.29 14.58
CA GLU A 472 -24.62 -0.91 13.34
C GLU A 472 -23.08 -0.96 13.27
N ASN A 473 -22.35 -0.32 14.18
CA ASN A 473 -20.90 -0.13 14.06
C ASN A 473 -20.17 -1.48 13.96
N TYR A 474 -20.37 -2.39 14.92
CA TYR A 474 -19.71 -3.70 14.87
C TYR A 474 -20.08 -4.51 13.61
N ALA A 475 -21.34 -4.45 13.17
CA ALA A 475 -21.79 -5.15 11.97
C ALA A 475 -21.09 -4.63 10.70
N ARG A 476 -20.87 -3.31 10.60
CA ARG A 476 -20.13 -2.70 9.50
C ARG A 476 -18.66 -3.12 9.54
N GLU A 477 -18.00 -2.92 10.68
CA GLU A 477 -16.55 -3.14 10.75
C GLU A 477 -16.15 -4.62 10.70
N VAL A 478 -16.99 -5.53 11.20
CA VAL A 478 -16.70 -6.97 11.11
C VAL A 478 -16.68 -7.46 9.66
N MET A 479 -17.55 -6.93 8.79
CA MET A 479 -17.56 -7.19 7.35
C MET A 479 -16.42 -6.43 6.65
N GLN A 480 -16.36 -5.12 6.88
CA GLN A 480 -15.51 -4.19 6.13
C GLN A 480 -14.01 -4.30 6.47
N LEU A 481 -13.70 -4.45 7.75
CA LEU A 481 -12.33 -4.35 8.24
C LEU A 481 -11.81 -5.69 8.75
N PHE A 482 -12.67 -6.56 9.26
CA PHE A 482 -12.20 -7.81 9.89
C PHE A 482 -12.40 -9.05 9.01
N THR A 483 -13.13 -8.97 7.89
CA THR A 483 -13.37 -10.14 7.03
C THR A 483 -13.23 -9.86 5.54
N PHE A 484 -14.30 -9.63 4.79
CA PHE A 484 -14.25 -9.62 3.33
C PHE A 484 -14.14 -8.23 2.69
N GLY A 485 -14.15 -7.14 3.45
CA GLY A 485 -13.98 -5.81 2.87
C GLY A 485 -15.19 -5.33 2.09
N LEU A 486 -15.01 -4.26 1.30
CA LEU A 486 -16.09 -3.59 0.57
C LEU A 486 -16.40 -4.20 -0.80
N VAL A 487 -15.47 -4.94 -1.38
CA VAL A 487 -15.56 -5.41 -2.77
C VAL A 487 -15.15 -6.87 -2.88
N HIS A 488 -15.81 -7.62 -3.75
CA HIS A 488 -15.47 -9.02 -3.99
C HIS A 488 -14.07 -9.15 -4.59
N ARG A 489 -13.35 -10.20 -4.17
CA ARG A 489 -12.03 -10.54 -4.71
C ARG A 489 -11.96 -12.00 -5.12
N ASN A 490 -11.18 -12.26 -6.15
CA ASN A 490 -10.73 -13.61 -6.48
C ASN A 490 -9.74 -14.10 -5.42
N LYS A 491 -9.46 -15.41 -5.40
CA LYS A 491 -8.53 -16.03 -4.45
C LYS A 491 -7.12 -15.44 -4.49
N ASP A 492 -6.72 -14.92 -5.65
CA ASP A 492 -5.44 -14.27 -5.90
C ASP A 492 -5.42 -12.80 -5.47
N GLY A 493 -6.51 -12.29 -4.90
CA GLY A 493 -6.64 -10.92 -4.40
C GLY A 493 -7.13 -9.90 -5.42
N SER A 494 -7.19 -10.24 -6.71
CA SER A 494 -7.70 -9.33 -7.75
C SER A 494 -9.16 -8.95 -7.51
N VAL A 495 -9.53 -7.70 -7.78
CA VAL A 495 -10.90 -7.20 -7.60
C VAL A 495 -11.82 -7.78 -8.67
N VAL A 496 -13.01 -8.21 -8.26
CA VAL A 496 -14.06 -8.66 -9.19
C VAL A 496 -14.87 -7.45 -9.66
N LEU A 497 -14.94 -7.25 -10.97
CA LEU A 497 -15.74 -6.20 -11.60
C LEU A 497 -17.10 -6.73 -12.06
N GLY A 498 -18.13 -5.88 -12.00
CA GLY A 498 -19.44 -6.10 -12.60
C GLY A 498 -19.46 -5.81 -14.11
N ASP A 499 -20.62 -6.01 -14.73
CA ASP A 499 -20.85 -5.76 -16.17
C ASP A 499 -20.66 -4.27 -16.56
N ASP A 500 -20.74 -3.37 -15.58
CA ASP A 500 -20.51 -1.93 -15.70
C ASP A 500 -19.04 -1.52 -15.49
N ASN A 501 -18.15 -2.48 -15.24
CA ASN A 501 -16.75 -2.31 -14.82
C ASN A 501 -16.56 -1.68 -13.42
N LEU A 502 -17.61 -1.54 -12.61
CA LEU A 502 -17.45 -1.17 -11.21
C LEU A 502 -17.00 -2.37 -10.38
N PRO A 503 -16.22 -2.15 -9.30
CA PRO A 503 -16.01 -3.17 -8.29
C PRO A 503 -17.35 -3.68 -7.75
N LEU A 504 -17.52 -5.01 -7.69
CA LEU A 504 -18.74 -5.61 -7.15
C LEU A 504 -18.76 -5.48 -5.62
N PRO A 505 -19.73 -4.76 -5.02
CA PRO A 505 -19.80 -4.60 -3.57
C PRO A 505 -20.14 -5.94 -2.89
N THR A 506 -19.59 -6.16 -1.70
CA THR A 506 -19.83 -7.38 -0.88
C THR A 506 -21.12 -7.33 -0.06
N TYR A 507 -21.61 -6.12 0.24
CA TYR A 507 -22.83 -5.92 1.02
C TYR A 507 -23.39 -4.52 0.77
N ASP A 508 -24.63 -4.32 1.21
CA ASP A 508 -25.34 -3.05 1.18
C ASP A 508 -25.76 -2.61 2.60
N ASN A 509 -26.45 -1.47 2.69
CA ASN A 509 -26.89 -0.94 3.98
C ASN A 509 -27.99 -1.81 4.64
N GLU A 510 -28.78 -2.55 3.88
CA GLU A 510 -29.78 -3.45 4.43
C GLU A 510 -29.13 -4.64 5.15
N THR A 511 -28.06 -5.19 4.56
CA THR A 511 -27.23 -6.22 5.16
C THR A 511 -26.66 -5.77 6.51
N ILE A 512 -26.15 -4.54 6.59
CA ILE A 512 -25.60 -3.98 7.84
C ILE A 512 -26.66 -3.93 8.94
N ARG A 513 -27.86 -3.43 8.62
CA ARG A 513 -29.00 -3.39 9.56
C ARG A 513 -29.39 -4.79 10.05
N ASN A 514 -29.45 -5.75 9.14
CA ASN A 514 -29.81 -7.13 9.49
C ASN A 514 -28.73 -7.81 10.33
N LEU A 515 -27.45 -7.62 9.98
CA LEU A 515 -26.34 -8.17 10.74
C LEU A 515 -26.23 -7.55 12.14
N ALA A 516 -26.52 -6.25 12.29
CA ALA A 516 -26.53 -5.57 13.60
C ALA A 516 -27.48 -6.25 14.60
N ARG A 517 -28.61 -6.80 14.13
CA ARG A 517 -29.60 -7.52 14.96
C ARG A 517 -29.01 -8.78 15.60
N VAL A 518 -28.06 -9.45 14.95
CA VAL A 518 -27.35 -10.64 15.48
C VAL A 518 -26.55 -10.31 16.74
N PHE A 519 -26.03 -9.09 16.84
CA PHE A 519 -25.20 -8.68 17.99
C PHE A 519 -26.00 -8.07 19.14
N THR A 520 -27.32 -8.04 19.03
CA THR A 520 -28.19 -7.53 20.10
C THR A 520 -28.25 -8.49 21.29
N GLY A 521 -28.43 -7.97 22.49
CA GLY A 521 -28.50 -8.75 23.72
C GLY A 521 -27.15 -9.17 24.30
N LEU A 522 -26.01 -8.85 23.68
CA LEU A 522 -24.68 -9.07 24.26
C LEU A 522 -24.42 -8.12 25.44
N GLY A 523 -24.05 -8.67 26.59
CA GLY A 523 -23.74 -7.92 27.80
C GLY A 523 -22.64 -8.58 28.63
N LEU A 524 -22.16 -7.88 29.66
CA LEU A 524 -21.13 -8.40 30.56
C LEU A 524 -21.62 -9.67 31.27
N SER A 525 -20.80 -10.72 31.31
CA SER A 525 -21.17 -12.02 31.89
C SER A 525 -21.13 -12.05 33.41
N TYR A 526 -20.23 -11.28 34.02
CA TYR A 526 -19.96 -11.29 35.45
C TYR A 526 -19.94 -9.88 36.03
N ALA A 527 -20.02 -9.82 37.36
CA ALA A 527 -19.80 -8.61 38.12
C ALA A 527 -19.22 -8.92 39.49
N ALA A 528 -18.70 -7.90 40.15
CA ALA A 528 -18.26 -7.95 41.53
C ALA A 528 -19.37 -7.48 42.48
N ASP A 529 -19.36 -8.03 43.70
CA ASP A 529 -20.25 -7.61 44.78
C ASP A 529 -19.93 -6.19 45.28
N SER A 530 -20.71 -5.68 46.25
CA SER A 530 -20.49 -4.35 46.82
C SER A 530 -19.16 -4.20 47.55
N THR A 531 -18.48 -5.30 47.87
CA THR A 531 -17.15 -5.30 48.50
C THR A 531 -16.02 -5.32 47.49
N GLY A 532 -16.32 -5.67 46.22
CA GLY A 532 -15.35 -5.80 45.15
C GLY A 532 -14.57 -7.12 45.15
N ASN A 533 -14.77 -7.99 46.14
CA ASN A 533 -13.92 -9.16 46.39
C ASN A 533 -14.51 -10.50 45.93
N SER A 534 -15.80 -10.55 45.61
CA SER A 534 -16.46 -11.76 45.12
C SER A 534 -17.08 -11.52 43.75
N VAL A 535 -16.93 -12.49 42.84
CA VAL A 535 -17.52 -12.47 41.51
C VAL A 535 -18.83 -13.26 41.50
N TYR A 536 -19.85 -12.76 40.83
CA TYR A 536 -21.09 -13.47 40.57
C TYR A 536 -21.55 -13.23 39.14
N GLU A 537 -22.41 -14.12 38.65
CA GLU A 537 -22.99 -14.02 37.32
C GLU A 537 -23.88 -12.77 37.19
N ASN A 538 -23.68 -11.99 36.13
CA ASN A 538 -24.49 -10.80 35.88
C ASN A 538 -25.89 -11.20 35.38
N THR A 539 -26.93 -10.69 36.05
CA THR A 539 -28.34 -10.87 35.65
C THR A 539 -28.99 -9.59 35.14
N ASN A 540 -28.25 -8.48 35.08
CA ASN A 540 -28.74 -7.20 34.57
C ASN A 540 -28.05 -6.86 33.25
N PHE A 541 -28.81 -6.90 32.15
CA PHE A 541 -28.34 -6.56 30.82
C PHE A 541 -27.74 -5.15 30.74
N ASN A 542 -28.37 -4.15 31.38
CA ASN A 542 -27.93 -2.76 31.30
C ASN A 542 -26.70 -2.44 32.17
N ARG A 543 -25.98 -3.46 32.67
CA ARG A 543 -24.78 -3.27 33.48
C ARG A 543 -23.57 -2.94 32.60
N SER A 544 -22.98 -1.77 32.82
CA SER A 544 -21.82 -1.25 32.09
C SER A 544 -20.51 -1.16 32.91
N TYR A 545 -20.49 -1.74 34.12
CA TYR A 545 -19.36 -1.70 35.04
C TYR A 545 -19.22 -2.99 35.85
N CYS A 546 -18.00 -3.36 36.26
CA CYS A 546 -17.76 -4.58 37.05
C CYS A 546 -18.27 -4.46 38.50
N GLY A 547 -18.05 -3.32 39.15
CA GLY A 547 -18.30 -3.14 40.58
C GLY A 547 -17.68 -1.84 41.09
N PRO A 548 -17.47 -1.67 42.42
CA PRO A 548 -16.76 -0.52 42.96
C PRO A 548 -15.32 -0.43 42.44
N THR A 549 -14.70 0.74 42.55
CA THR A 549 -13.30 0.97 42.17
C THR A 549 -12.38 -0.01 42.90
N GLY A 550 -11.50 -0.69 42.16
CA GLY A 550 -10.56 -1.68 42.71
C GLY A 550 -11.15 -3.09 42.88
N SER A 551 -12.33 -3.36 42.32
CA SER A 551 -12.93 -4.69 42.31
C SER A 551 -12.19 -5.68 41.41
N LEU A 552 -12.46 -6.98 41.59
CA LEU A 552 -12.08 -8.01 40.63
C LEU A 552 -12.67 -7.68 39.25
N HIS A 553 -11.81 -7.36 38.29
CA HIS A 553 -12.20 -6.91 36.95
C HIS A 553 -12.57 -8.07 36.00
N TYR A 554 -13.16 -9.14 36.53
CA TYR A 554 -13.56 -10.35 35.79
C TYR A 554 -14.53 -10.03 34.64
N CYS A 555 -15.36 -8.99 34.79
CA CYS A 555 -16.29 -8.58 33.74
C CYS A 555 -15.61 -8.07 32.47
N TRP A 556 -14.35 -7.61 32.55
CA TRP A 556 -13.59 -7.09 31.40
C TRP A 556 -12.69 -8.14 30.73
N THR A 557 -12.59 -9.33 31.33
CA THR A 557 -11.62 -10.38 30.96
C THR A 557 -12.29 -11.71 30.63
N GLN A 558 -13.61 -11.80 30.85
CA GLN A 558 -14.41 -12.94 30.46
C GLN A 558 -15.28 -12.57 29.26
N PRO A 559 -15.56 -13.53 28.35
CA PRO A 559 -16.45 -13.30 27.22
C PRO A 559 -17.80 -12.72 27.68
N MET A 560 -18.35 -11.80 26.90
CA MET A 560 -19.74 -11.36 27.02
C MET A 560 -20.70 -12.55 26.82
N LYS A 561 -21.95 -12.38 27.26
CA LYS A 561 -23.01 -13.37 27.05
C LYS A 561 -24.29 -12.71 26.57
N PHE A 562 -25.15 -13.52 25.95
CA PHE A 562 -26.48 -13.06 25.57
C PHE A 562 -27.43 -12.96 26.75
N PHE A 563 -28.26 -11.92 26.71
CA PHE A 563 -29.47 -11.75 27.50
C PHE A 563 -30.65 -11.89 26.53
N PRO A 564 -31.28 -13.07 26.43
CA PRO A 564 -32.20 -13.39 25.32
C PRO A 564 -33.36 -12.42 25.15
N ASN A 565 -33.88 -11.85 26.24
CA ASN A 565 -34.98 -10.88 26.18
C ASN A 565 -34.62 -9.58 25.42
N TYR A 566 -33.33 -9.31 25.20
CA TYR A 566 -32.82 -8.14 24.49
C TYR A 566 -32.25 -8.49 23.11
N HIS A 567 -32.22 -9.77 22.74
CA HIS A 567 -31.80 -10.24 21.43
C HIS A 567 -33.00 -10.33 20.47
N ASP A 568 -32.76 -10.01 19.21
CA ASP A 568 -33.71 -10.10 18.10
C ASP A 568 -33.64 -11.49 17.48
N PHE A 569 -34.74 -12.26 17.53
CA PHE A 569 -34.82 -13.61 16.98
C PHE A 569 -35.66 -13.68 15.69
N ASP A 570 -36.04 -12.54 15.11
CA ASP A 570 -36.78 -12.53 13.85
C ASP A 570 -35.80 -12.85 12.70
N GLU A 571 -36.34 -13.18 11.52
CA GLU A 571 -35.57 -13.52 10.33
C GLU A 571 -34.62 -12.38 9.91
N LYS A 572 -33.41 -12.73 9.43
CA LYS A 572 -32.37 -11.78 9.04
C LYS A 572 -31.76 -12.19 7.70
N PHE A 573 -31.81 -11.29 6.74
CA PHE A 573 -31.18 -11.44 5.42
C PHE A 573 -29.82 -10.74 5.44
N LEU A 574 -28.75 -11.51 5.27
CA LEU A 574 -27.38 -10.99 5.33
C LEU A 574 -26.83 -10.82 3.91
N PHE A 575 -25.50 -10.89 3.78
CA PHE A 575 -24.79 -10.74 2.51
C PHE A 575 -24.99 -11.96 1.59
N VAL A 576 -24.63 -11.76 0.33
CA VAL A 576 -24.63 -12.80 -0.70
C VAL A 576 -23.19 -13.28 -0.90
N ASP A 577 -22.98 -14.58 -0.93
CA ASP A 577 -21.71 -15.18 -1.34
C ASP A 577 -21.98 -16.24 -2.40
N ASN A 578 -21.17 -16.25 -3.48
CA ASN A 578 -21.36 -17.14 -4.63
C ASN A 578 -22.77 -17.13 -5.26
N GLY A 579 -23.53 -16.05 -5.10
CA GLY A 579 -24.91 -15.94 -5.58
C GLY A 579 -25.98 -16.48 -4.64
N ASP A 580 -25.60 -17.03 -3.48
CA ASP A 580 -26.51 -17.48 -2.43
C ASP A 580 -26.60 -16.46 -1.29
N GLN A 581 -27.81 -16.09 -0.90
CA GLN A 581 -28.03 -15.19 0.24
C GLN A 581 -27.96 -15.95 1.56
N ILE A 582 -27.15 -15.45 2.50
CA ILE A 582 -27.10 -16.00 3.86
C ILE A 582 -28.33 -15.51 4.64
N VAL A 583 -29.10 -16.44 5.19
CA VAL A 583 -30.33 -16.14 5.95
C VAL A 583 -30.26 -16.79 7.32
N ILE A 584 -30.51 -15.99 8.36
CA ILE A 584 -30.78 -16.50 9.71
C ILE A 584 -32.30 -16.60 9.86
N PRO A 585 -32.87 -17.82 9.99
CA PRO A 585 -34.31 -17.99 10.08
C PRO A 585 -34.85 -17.45 11.40
N GLU A 586 -36.13 -17.07 11.42
CA GLU A 586 -36.82 -16.75 12.66
C GLU A 586 -36.77 -17.93 13.65
N SER A 587 -36.64 -17.63 14.94
CA SER A 587 -36.70 -18.64 16.00
C SER A 587 -37.66 -18.26 17.12
N ALA A 588 -38.52 -19.22 17.48
CA ALA A 588 -39.37 -19.11 18.65
C ALA A 588 -38.65 -19.48 19.96
N ASP A 589 -37.43 -20.03 19.89
CA ASP A 589 -36.62 -20.37 21.08
C ASP A 589 -35.85 -19.16 21.61
N ILE A 590 -36.42 -18.47 22.60
CA ILE A 590 -35.81 -17.31 23.25
C ILE A 590 -34.81 -17.80 24.32
N SER A 591 -33.67 -18.31 23.87
CA SER A 591 -32.63 -18.89 24.73
C SER A 591 -31.24 -18.33 24.44
N VAL A 592 -30.31 -18.48 25.39
CA VAL A 592 -28.90 -18.11 25.19
C VAL A 592 -28.27 -19.02 24.14
N ASP A 593 -28.62 -20.31 24.14
CA ASP A 593 -28.09 -21.29 23.22
C ASP A 593 -28.48 -20.98 21.77
N GLN A 594 -29.73 -20.55 21.55
CA GLN A 594 -30.19 -20.13 20.23
C GLN A 594 -29.47 -18.87 19.75
N ALA A 595 -29.34 -17.83 20.58
CA ALA A 595 -28.61 -16.61 20.20
C ALA A 595 -27.12 -16.90 19.91
N MET A 596 -26.50 -17.80 20.68
CA MET A 596 -25.15 -18.28 20.40
C MET A 596 -25.05 -19.09 19.10
N ALA A 597 -26.08 -19.86 18.74
CA ALA A 597 -26.13 -20.60 17.47
C ALA A 597 -26.24 -19.65 16.27
N GLU A 598 -27.03 -18.59 16.37
CA GLU A 598 -27.08 -17.52 15.36
C GLU A 598 -25.72 -16.85 15.19
N LEU A 599 -25.06 -16.47 16.30
CA LEU A 599 -23.71 -15.91 16.26
C LEU A 599 -22.72 -16.86 15.58
N ASN A 600 -22.72 -18.15 15.93
CA ASN A 600 -21.80 -19.11 15.31
C ASN A 600 -22.04 -19.22 13.79
N THR A 601 -23.30 -19.28 13.36
CA THR A 601 -23.66 -19.33 11.93
C THR A 601 -23.15 -18.11 11.18
N VAL A 602 -23.26 -16.93 11.80
CA VAL A 602 -22.79 -15.68 11.20
C VAL A 602 -21.27 -15.61 11.14
N ILE A 603 -20.57 -15.98 12.22
CA ILE A 603 -19.10 -16.04 12.22
C ILE A 603 -18.60 -17.02 11.16
N GLU A 604 -19.26 -18.15 11.01
CA GLU A 604 -18.98 -19.12 9.95
C GLU A 604 -19.16 -18.51 8.55
N ALA A 605 -20.32 -17.91 8.27
CA ALA A 605 -20.57 -17.27 6.99
C ALA A 605 -19.59 -16.13 6.67
N LEU A 606 -19.20 -15.33 7.69
CA LEU A 606 -18.24 -14.24 7.53
C LEU A 606 -16.84 -14.75 7.15
N VAL A 607 -16.38 -15.84 7.79
CA VAL A 607 -15.04 -16.40 7.53
C VAL A 607 -15.00 -17.22 6.23
N GLU A 608 -16.07 -17.94 5.91
CA GLU A 608 -16.17 -18.78 4.72
C GLU A 608 -16.43 -17.99 3.44
N HIS A 609 -16.87 -16.73 3.56
CA HIS A 609 -17.08 -15.84 2.42
C HIS A 609 -15.83 -15.81 1.53
N ASN A 610 -16.00 -16.02 0.22
CA ASN A 610 -14.88 -16.21 -0.72
C ASN A 610 -13.80 -15.12 -0.67
N THR A 611 -14.18 -13.88 -0.37
CA THR A 611 -13.27 -12.73 -0.30
C THR A 611 -12.48 -12.66 1.02
N THR A 612 -12.91 -13.33 2.10
CA THR A 612 -12.25 -13.20 3.42
C THR A 612 -10.83 -13.74 3.41
N ALA A 613 -10.60 -14.91 2.81
CA ALA A 613 -9.26 -15.49 2.70
C ALA A 613 -8.25 -14.57 1.97
N PRO A 614 -8.50 -14.09 0.73
CA PRO A 614 -7.58 -13.18 0.05
C PRO A 614 -7.43 -11.82 0.74
N PHE A 615 -8.48 -11.33 1.39
CA PHE A 615 -8.42 -10.08 2.14
C PHE A 615 -7.50 -10.18 3.37
N ILE A 616 -7.64 -11.23 4.17
CA ILE A 616 -6.80 -11.46 5.36
C ILE A 616 -5.38 -11.87 4.96
N ALA A 617 -5.22 -12.69 3.90
CA ALA A 617 -3.93 -13.06 3.34
C ALA A 617 -3.10 -11.82 2.98
N ARG A 618 -3.65 -10.90 2.17
CA ARG A 618 -2.97 -9.66 1.78
C ARG A 618 -2.52 -8.85 3.01
N ARG A 619 -3.41 -8.66 3.98
CA ARG A 619 -3.11 -7.89 5.20
C ARG A 619 -2.00 -8.52 6.04
N LEU A 620 -2.04 -9.83 6.25
CA LEU A 620 -1.01 -10.52 7.01
C LEU A 620 0.35 -10.50 6.28
N ILE A 621 0.37 -10.68 4.95
CA ILE A 621 1.61 -10.54 4.17
C ILE A 621 2.18 -9.11 4.32
N GLN A 622 1.33 -8.07 4.27
CA GLN A 622 1.74 -6.68 4.52
C GLN A 622 2.30 -6.47 5.93
N ARG A 623 1.75 -7.14 6.95
CA ARG A 623 2.29 -7.04 8.32
C ARG A 623 3.65 -7.73 8.45
N PHE A 624 3.90 -8.82 7.72
CA PHE A 624 5.09 -9.67 7.92
C PHE A 624 6.22 -9.47 6.91
N VAL A 625 5.93 -9.29 5.61
CA VAL A 625 6.93 -9.46 4.53
C VAL A 625 7.00 -8.23 3.63
N THR A 626 5.94 -7.93 2.87
CA THR A 626 5.96 -6.89 1.82
C THR A 626 4.62 -6.17 1.68
N SER A 627 4.66 -4.87 1.35
CA SER A 627 3.48 -4.05 1.11
C SER A 627 2.74 -4.48 -0.17
N ASN A 628 3.46 -5.06 -1.14
CA ASN A 628 3.01 -5.35 -2.49
C ASN A 628 3.26 -6.82 -2.87
N PRO A 629 2.56 -7.78 -2.24
CA PRO A 629 2.66 -9.19 -2.64
C PRO A 629 2.10 -9.42 -4.05
N SER A 630 2.66 -10.38 -4.77
CA SER A 630 2.07 -10.81 -6.04
C SER A 630 0.74 -11.53 -5.82
N ASN A 631 -0.09 -11.59 -6.86
CA ASN A 631 -1.35 -12.36 -6.85
C ASN A 631 -1.12 -13.83 -6.53
N ALA A 632 -0.06 -14.44 -7.05
CA ALA A 632 0.27 -15.84 -6.79
C ALA A 632 0.65 -16.07 -5.32
N TYR A 633 1.26 -15.08 -4.68
CA TYR A 633 1.56 -15.15 -3.24
C TYR A 633 0.29 -15.02 -2.40
N ILE A 634 -0.60 -14.07 -2.74
CA ILE A 634 -1.92 -13.97 -2.08
C ILE A 634 -2.70 -15.28 -2.24
N GLU A 635 -2.73 -15.86 -3.45
CA GLU A 635 -3.45 -17.10 -3.73
C GLU A 635 -3.00 -18.27 -2.84
N LYS A 636 -1.69 -18.52 -2.73
CA LYS A 636 -1.16 -19.59 -1.87
C LYS A 636 -1.54 -19.40 -0.40
N VAL A 637 -1.49 -18.16 0.10
CA VAL A 637 -1.85 -17.86 1.48
C VAL A 637 -3.37 -17.96 1.69
N SER A 638 -4.18 -17.57 0.72
CA SER A 638 -5.63 -17.79 0.71
C SER A 638 -5.99 -19.29 0.72
N GLU A 639 -5.26 -20.11 -0.03
CA GLU A 639 -5.43 -21.57 -0.02
C GLU A 639 -5.05 -22.17 1.33
N ALA A 640 -3.97 -21.69 1.93
CA ALA A 640 -3.54 -22.10 3.27
C ALA A 640 -4.52 -21.66 4.36
N PHE A 641 -5.19 -20.51 4.19
CA PHE A 641 -6.27 -20.05 5.08
C PHE A 641 -7.42 -21.07 5.09
N GLY A 642 -7.80 -21.62 3.94
CA GLY A 642 -8.84 -22.64 3.84
C GLY A 642 -10.22 -22.12 4.30
N GLN A 643 -11.12 -23.02 4.68
CA GLN A 643 -12.50 -22.67 5.05
C GLN A 643 -12.61 -22.08 6.46
N ASP A 644 -11.84 -22.61 7.43
CA ASP A 644 -11.89 -22.18 8.84
C ASP A 644 -10.88 -21.07 9.19
N GLY A 645 -9.94 -20.77 8.29
CA GLY A 645 -8.84 -19.84 8.53
C GLY A 645 -7.72 -20.43 9.38
N ASP A 646 -7.04 -21.48 8.92
CA ASP A 646 -5.93 -22.12 9.67
C ASP A 646 -4.72 -21.19 9.76
N LEU A 647 -4.53 -20.54 10.91
CA LEU A 647 -3.47 -19.53 11.09
C LEU A 647 -2.06 -20.15 11.18
N ILE A 648 -1.93 -21.46 11.45
CA ILE A 648 -0.65 -22.17 11.38
C ILE A 648 -0.23 -22.33 9.91
N GLN A 649 -1.14 -22.79 9.05
CA GLN A 649 -0.84 -22.93 7.64
C GLN A 649 -0.59 -21.57 6.98
N VAL A 650 -1.37 -20.56 7.35
CA VAL A 650 -1.20 -19.18 6.87
C VAL A 650 0.19 -18.65 7.21
N ILE A 651 0.64 -18.73 8.47
CA ILE A 651 1.95 -18.15 8.83
C ILE A 651 3.11 -18.91 8.18
N LYS A 652 2.98 -20.23 7.99
CA LYS A 652 3.93 -21.03 7.21
C LYS A 652 3.95 -20.59 5.75
N ALA A 653 2.80 -20.46 5.10
CA ALA A 653 2.68 -20.01 3.72
C ALA A 653 3.28 -18.61 3.52
N ILE A 654 3.12 -17.70 4.49
CA ILE A 654 3.73 -16.36 4.47
C ILE A 654 5.26 -16.46 4.60
N LEU A 655 5.76 -17.03 5.70
CA LEU A 655 7.19 -16.94 5.99
C LEU A 655 8.07 -17.86 5.11
N LEU A 656 7.48 -18.86 4.47
CA LEU A 656 8.17 -19.84 3.65
C LEU A 656 7.93 -19.65 2.14
N ASP A 657 7.21 -18.61 1.72
CA ASP A 657 6.99 -18.38 0.28
C ASP A 657 8.32 -18.08 -0.46
N PRO A 658 8.52 -18.61 -1.68
CA PRO A 658 9.67 -18.27 -2.51
C PRO A 658 9.90 -16.77 -2.73
N GLU A 659 8.86 -15.94 -2.78
CA GLU A 659 9.02 -14.49 -2.89
C GLU A 659 9.67 -13.89 -1.65
N ALA A 660 9.31 -14.35 -0.45
CA ALA A 660 9.90 -13.90 0.81
C ALA A 660 11.35 -14.38 0.98
N ARG A 661 11.73 -15.51 0.38
CA ARG A 661 13.02 -16.20 0.58
C ARG A 661 13.99 -16.06 -0.60
N SER A 662 13.60 -15.36 -1.67
CA SER A 662 14.48 -15.10 -2.81
C SER A 662 15.63 -14.15 -2.45
N PRO A 663 16.86 -14.37 -2.92
CA PRO A 663 17.96 -13.42 -2.72
C PRO A 663 17.80 -12.14 -3.55
N SER A 664 17.08 -12.20 -4.68
CA SER A 664 16.88 -11.08 -5.63
C SER A 664 16.01 -9.95 -5.10
N VAL A 665 15.31 -10.14 -3.96
CA VAL A 665 14.52 -9.07 -3.32
C VAL A 665 15.33 -7.81 -3.03
N VAL A 666 16.66 -7.94 -2.89
CA VAL A 666 17.57 -6.81 -2.62
C VAL A 666 17.69 -5.85 -3.81
N SER A 667 17.47 -6.34 -5.03
CA SER A 667 17.51 -5.57 -6.27
C SER A 667 16.11 -5.28 -6.84
N SER A 668 15.05 -5.75 -6.16
CA SER A 668 13.68 -5.46 -6.56
C SER A 668 13.28 -4.03 -6.21
N ASN A 669 12.64 -3.35 -7.15
CA ASN A 669 12.05 -2.02 -6.95
C ASN A 669 10.60 -2.08 -6.45
N THR A 670 9.97 -3.27 -6.48
CA THR A 670 8.55 -3.48 -6.17
C THR A 670 8.35 -4.26 -4.85
N PHE A 671 9.39 -4.95 -4.39
CA PHE A 671 9.31 -5.83 -3.22
C PHE A 671 9.84 -5.19 -1.92
N GLY A 672 9.24 -5.60 -0.82
CA GLY A 672 9.52 -5.13 0.54
C GLY A 672 8.43 -4.24 1.10
N LYS A 673 8.68 -3.66 2.27
CA LYS A 673 7.82 -2.71 2.95
C LYS A 673 8.62 -1.70 3.75
N PHE A 674 8.03 -0.55 3.99
CA PHE A 674 8.57 0.36 5.00
C PHE A 674 8.34 -0.25 6.40
N LYS A 675 9.37 -0.21 7.25
CA LYS A 675 9.30 -0.75 8.61
C LYS A 675 8.51 0.20 9.49
N GLU A 676 7.55 -0.38 10.19
CA GLU A 676 6.82 0.31 11.24
C GLU A 676 7.78 0.86 12.31
N PRO A 677 7.62 2.11 12.77
CA PRO A 677 8.53 2.73 13.73
C PRO A 677 8.75 1.91 15.00
N ILE A 678 7.71 1.21 15.48
CA ILE A 678 7.83 0.35 16.65
C ILE A 678 8.74 -0.85 16.40
N LEU A 679 8.69 -1.46 15.21
CA LEU A 679 9.53 -2.59 14.81
C LEU A 679 11.00 -2.19 14.62
N GLN A 680 11.23 -0.96 14.16
CA GLN A 680 12.59 -0.39 14.10
C GLN A 680 13.20 -0.31 15.50
N LEU A 681 12.46 0.25 16.46
CA LEU A 681 12.95 0.39 17.83
C LEU A 681 13.14 -0.97 18.52
N THR A 682 12.21 -1.91 18.34
CA THR A 682 12.36 -3.25 18.92
C THR A 682 13.53 -4.01 18.33
N ALA A 683 13.85 -3.83 17.04
CA ALA A 683 15.01 -4.48 16.43
C ALA A 683 16.33 -4.00 17.05
N VAL A 684 16.47 -2.68 17.28
CA VAL A 684 17.63 -2.12 17.99
C VAL A 684 17.67 -2.59 19.44
N PHE A 685 16.52 -2.62 20.13
CA PHE A 685 16.45 -3.10 21.51
C PHE A 685 16.86 -4.56 21.64
N ARG A 686 16.45 -5.43 20.70
CA ARG A 686 16.79 -6.85 20.72
C ARG A 686 18.26 -7.08 20.38
N LEU A 687 18.79 -6.41 19.34
CA LEU A 687 20.17 -6.59 18.92
C LEU A 687 21.17 -6.19 20.02
N PHE A 688 20.87 -5.12 20.75
CA PHE A 688 21.74 -4.57 21.80
C PHE A 688 21.20 -4.81 23.21
N ASN A 689 20.36 -5.83 23.41
CA ASN A 689 19.85 -6.25 24.73
C ASN A 689 19.43 -5.07 25.64
N ALA A 690 18.42 -4.31 25.23
CA ALA A 690 17.95 -3.14 25.96
C ALA A 690 17.35 -3.53 27.32
N SER A 691 18.02 -3.15 28.40
CA SER A 691 17.69 -3.60 29.76
C SER A 691 17.63 -2.45 30.78
N SER A 692 16.85 -2.64 31.85
CA SER A 692 16.98 -1.87 33.10
C SER A 692 17.75 -2.69 34.15
N LYS A 693 17.81 -2.22 35.42
CA LYS A 693 18.36 -3.02 36.53
C LYS A 693 17.31 -3.82 37.29
N ILE A 694 16.07 -3.85 36.81
CA ILE A 694 14.97 -4.51 37.53
C ILE A 694 14.65 -5.79 36.74
N ALA A 695 15.15 -6.93 37.22
CA ALA A 695 14.92 -8.23 36.60
C ALA A 695 13.43 -8.58 36.65
N LEU A 696 12.94 -9.40 35.70
CA LEU A 696 11.62 -10.02 35.80
C LEU A 696 11.64 -11.18 36.81
N GLY A 697 12.69 -12.00 36.78
CA GLY A 697 12.88 -13.14 37.67
C GLY A 697 14.04 -12.92 38.65
N GLU A 698 14.89 -13.94 38.74
CA GLU A 698 16.06 -13.92 39.63
C GLU A 698 16.96 -12.69 39.34
N GLY A 699 17.38 -12.04 40.41
CA GLY A 699 18.37 -10.96 40.33
C GLY A 699 19.79 -11.53 40.24
N ASP A 700 20.74 -10.64 39.97
CA ASP A 700 22.16 -10.93 39.98
C ASP A 700 22.89 -9.76 40.62
N ALA A 701 23.41 -9.98 41.83
CA ALA A 701 24.09 -8.96 42.60
C ALA A 701 25.42 -8.52 41.96
N ASP A 702 26.08 -9.39 41.21
CA ASP A 702 27.34 -9.08 40.52
C ASP A 702 27.08 -8.22 39.28
N MET A 703 25.93 -8.39 38.62
CA MET A 703 25.44 -7.52 37.53
C MET A 703 24.62 -6.31 38.03
N GLY A 704 24.33 -6.23 39.32
CA GLY A 704 23.51 -5.19 39.92
C GLY A 704 22.03 -5.25 39.50
N LEU A 705 21.53 -6.43 39.12
CA LEU A 705 20.13 -6.69 38.84
C LEU A 705 19.34 -6.94 40.13
N ILE A 706 18.23 -6.22 40.26
CA ILE A 706 17.30 -6.31 41.38
C ILE A 706 16.27 -7.39 41.04
N GLU A 707 16.22 -8.42 41.86
CA GLU A 707 15.28 -9.53 41.75
C GLU A 707 13.83 -9.08 41.88
N THR A 708 12.96 -9.65 41.05
CA THR A 708 11.51 -9.69 41.29
C THR A 708 10.97 -11.11 41.19
N ASP A 709 9.83 -11.37 41.81
CA ASP A 709 9.26 -12.72 41.92
C ASP A 709 8.19 -13.00 40.84
N TYR A 710 8.45 -12.62 39.58
CA TYR A 710 7.49 -12.91 38.53
C TYR A 710 7.38 -14.42 38.27
N ALA A 711 6.20 -14.97 38.54
CA ALA A 711 5.96 -16.41 38.50
C ALA A 711 6.21 -17.06 37.13
N ASN A 712 6.10 -16.30 36.04
CA ASN A 712 6.28 -16.80 34.67
C ASN A 712 7.54 -16.21 34.01
N ALA A 713 8.58 -15.90 34.79
CA ALA A 713 9.84 -15.37 34.25
C ALA A 713 10.54 -16.35 33.27
N ASP A 714 10.28 -17.65 33.39
CA ASP A 714 10.77 -18.70 32.49
C ASP A 714 10.18 -18.65 31.07
N HIS A 715 9.12 -17.87 30.86
CA HIS A 715 8.59 -17.58 29.52
C HIS A 715 9.42 -16.52 28.77
N PHE A 716 10.41 -15.91 29.44
CA PHE A 716 11.31 -14.90 28.89
C PHE A 716 12.76 -15.39 28.86
N ALA A 717 13.64 -14.62 28.22
CA ALA A 717 15.07 -14.80 28.32
C ALA A 717 15.54 -14.68 29.80
N PRO A 718 16.58 -15.42 30.24
CA PRO A 718 17.01 -15.43 31.65
C PRO A 718 17.43 -14.06 32.19
N ASP A 719 17.93 -13.18 31.33
CA ASP A 719 18.39 -11.82 31.64
C ASP A 719 17.30 -10.76 31.39
N ALA A 720 16.04 -11.17 31.24
CA ALA A 720 14.94 -10.28 30.96
C ALA A 720 14.66 -9.32 32.13
N THR A 721 14.45 -8.05 31.79
CA THR A 721 14.20 -6.97 32.75
C THR A 721 12.93 -6.22 32.37
N PHE A 722 12.40 -5.42 33.30
CA PHE A 722 11.35 -4.46 32.94
C PHE A 722 11.90 -3.40 31.99
N ILE A 723 11.17 -3.14 30.91
CA ILE A 723 11.43 -2.06 29.97
C ILE A 723 10.32 -1.02 30.14
N LYS A 724 10.62 0.05 30.90
CA LYS A 724 9.66 1.10 31.25
C LYS A 724 10.06 2.44 30.65
N ILE A 725 9.63 2.66 29.41
CA ILE A 725 10.07 3.80 28.60
C ILE A 725 8.98 4.86 28.45
N GLY A 726 7.78 4.61 28.97
CA GLY A 726 6.66 5.55 28.91
C GLY A 726 5.93 5.51 27.57
N ALA A 727 5.01 6.46 27.40
CA ALA A 727 4.26 6.62 26.16
C ALA A 727 5.19 7.15 25.06
N VAL A 728 5.76 6.25 24.27
CA VAL A 728 6.62 6.59 23.12
C VAL A 728 5.82 6.89 21.86
N GLY A 729 4.51 6.60 21.82
CA GLY A 729 3.68 6.80 20.63
C GLY A 729 3.69 8.24 20.11
N GLN A 730 3.74 9.24 21.00
CA GLN A 730 3.85 10.65 20.60
C GLN A 730 5.22 11.02 20.01
N ASN A 731 6.24 10.20 20.25
CA ASN A 731 7.60 10.47 19.81
C ASN A 731 7.97 9.66 18.55
N ILE A 732 7.58 8.39 18.48
CA ILE A 732 7.88 7.51 17.34
C ILE A 732 6.70 7.31 16.38
N GLY A 733 5.52 7.85 16.70
CA GLY A 733 4.33 7.83 15.83
C GLY A 733 3.46 6.57 15.96
N GLN A 734 3.86 5.58 16.77
CA GLN A 734 3.14 4.31 16.93
C GLN A 734 3.33 3.74 18.34
N GLU A 735 2.29 3.12 18.89
CA GLU A 735 2.31 2.45 20.19
C GLU A 735 1.29 1.29 20.20
N ALA A 736 1.64 0.16 20.82
CA ALA A 736 0.77 -1.01 20.85
C ALA A 736 -0.63 -0.68 21.42
N GLN A 737 -1.69 -1.13 20.73
CA GLN A 737 -3.09 -0.87 21.09
C GLN A 737 -3.47 0.62 21.25
N ALA A 738 -2.78 1.51 20.54
CA ALA A 738 -3.05 2.96 20.56
C ALA A 738 -3.36 3.54 19.17
N ALA A 739 -3.95 2.72 18.28
CA ALA A 739 -4.35 3.16 16.95
C ALA A 739 -5.29 4.38 17.03
N PRO A 740 -5.14 5.40 16.17
CA PRO A 740 -5.95 6.61 16.22
C PRO A 740 -7.42 6.36 15.88
N SER A 741 -7.73 5.30 15.13
CA SER A 741 -9.09 4.93 14.73
C SER A 741 -9.22 3.42 14.52
N VAL A 742 -10.44 2.96 14.23
CA VAL A 742 -10.70 1.55 13.86
C VAL A 742 -9.97 1.15 12.57
N PHE A 743 -9.63 2.11 11.71
CA PHE A 743 -8.83 1.90 10.49
C PHE A 743 -7.33 1.73 10.75
N ASN A 744 -6.94 1.49 12.00
CA ASN A 744 -5.56 1.35 12.44
C ASN A 744 -4.75 2.67 12.31
N PHE A 745 -3.40 2.58 12.42
CA PHE A 745 -2.44 3.67 12.25
C PHE A 745 -2.31 4.17 10.82
N PHE A 746 -2.53 3.29 9.85
CA PHE A 746 -2.38 3.55 8.43
C PHE A 746 -3.33 2.68 7.61
N SER A 747 -3.71 3.16 6.43
CA SER A 747 -4.52 2.38 5.49
C SER A 747 -3.64 1.32 4.80
N PRO A 748 -4.10 0.05 4.69
CA PRO A 748 -3.40 -0.99 3.94
C PRO A 748 -3.32 -0.70 2.43
N ASP A 749 -4.12 0.24 1.94
CA ASP A 749 -4.16 0.67 0.54
C ASP A 749 -3.54 2.06 0.32
N TYR A 750 -2.85 2.63 1.31
CA TYR A 750 -2.22 3.94 1.15
C TYR A 750 -1.06 3.88 0.14
N SER A 751 -1.13 4.73 -0.88
CA SER A 751 -0.10 4.92 -1.89
C SER A 751 0.23 6.41 -1.98
N PRO A 752 1.49 6.82 -1.68
CA PRO A 752 1.94 8.18 -1.95
C PRO A 752 1.93 8.48 -3.45
N SER A 753 1.48 9.69 -3.83
CA SER A 753 1.54 10.15 -5.22
C SER A 753 2.97 10.12 -5.79
N GLY A 754 3.07 9.95 -7.11
CA GLY A 754 4.33 9.82 -7.84
C GLY A 754 4.69 8.36 -8.14
N LYS A 755 5.97 8.00 -8.04
CA LYS A 755 6.49 6.74 -8.59
C LYS A 755 5.87 5.47 -8.01
N LEU A 756 5.40 5.47 -6.76
CA LEU A 756 4.73 4.30 -6.20
C LEU A 756 3.32 4.14 -6.79
N ALA A 757 2.52 5.20 -6.76
CA ALA A 757 1.20 5.23 -7.38
C ALA A 757 1.25 4.91 -8.88
N SER A 758 2.28 5.40 -9.60
CA SER A 758 2.44 5.12 -11.03
C SER A 758 2.65 3.64 -11.32
N GLU A 759 3.18 2.86 -10.40
CA GLU A 759 3.32 1.41 -10.57
C GLU A 759 2.18 0.61 -9.88
N GLY A 760 1.13 1.28 -9.41
CA GLY A 760 0.04 0.65 -8.66
C GLY A 760 0.48 0.07 -7.30
N LEU A 761 1.61 0.54 -6.76
CA LEU A 761 2.17 0.05 -5.50
C LEU A 761 1.63 0.85 -4.32
N VAL A 762 1.48 0.17 -3.18
CA VAL A 762 1.12 0.76 -1.90
C VAL A 762 2.32 0.75 -0.94
N ALA A 763 2.34 1.71 -0.02
CA ALA A 763 3.31 1.80 1.06
C ALA A 763 2.62 2.25 2.36
N PRO A 764 1.81 1.37 3.00
CA PRO A 764 0.94 1.72 4.12
C PRO A 764 1.62 2.53 5.22
N GLU A 765 2.76 2.05 5.69
CA GLU A 765 3.48 2.61 6.82
C GLU A 765 3.99 4.03 6.57
N LEU A 766 4.18 4.45 5.31
CA LEU A 766 4.56 5.83 4.98
C LEU A 766 3.50 6.87 5.38
N THR A 767 2.26 6.46 5.66
CA THR A 767 1.24 7.34 6.25
C THR A 767 1.73 8.00 7.55
N LEU A 768 2.54 7.28 8.34
CA LEU A 768 3.08 7.77 9.61
C LEU A 768 4.33 8.66 9.41
N ILE A 769 4.99 8.57 8.27
CA ILE A 769 6.33 9.11 8.08
C ILE A 769 6.25 10.52 7.48
N THR A 770 6.09 11.49 8.36
CA THR A 770 6.20 12.92 8.03
C THR A 770 7.60 13.45 8.33
N GLU A 771 7.97 14.61 7.79
CA GLU A 771 9.23 15.29 8.13
C GLU A 771 9.38 15.44 9.66
N SER A 772 8.32 15.88 10.34
CA SER A 772 8.30 16.01 11.81
C SER A 772 8.50 14.67 12.51
N GLN A 773 7.94 13.58 11.97
CA GLN A 773 8.09 12.25 12.54
C GLN A 773 9.52 11.73 12.40
N ILE A 774 10.18 11.98 11.26
CA ILE A 774 11.58 11.63 11.03
C ILE A 774 12.48 12.32 12.08
N TYR A 775 12.34 13.64 12.26
CA TYR A 775 13.11 14.37 13.29
C TYR A 775 12.82 13.86 14.70
N SER A 776 11.57 13.50 14.99
CA SER A 776 11.19 12.97 16.31
C SER A 776 11.86 11.62 16.58
N MET A 777 11.92 10.74 15.57
CA MET A 777 12.65 9.47 15.63
C MET A 777 14.16 9.67 15.83
N PHE A 778 14.77 10.64 15.13
CA PHE A 778 16.18 10.99 15.30
C PHE A 778 16.48 11.38 16.74
N ASN A 779 15.64 12.25 17.31
CA ASN A 779 15.74 12.66 18.71
C ASN A 779 15.55 11.48 19.69
N GLN A 780 14.72 10.48 19.35
CA GLN A 780 14.56 9.29 20.21
C GLN A 780 15.81 8.41 20.21
N TYR A 781 16.45 8.19 19.05
CA TYR A 781 17.71 7.46 18.99
C TYR A 781 18.83 8.21 19.72
N ASP A 782 18.92 9.52 19.56
CA ASP A 782 19.86 10.35 20.31
C ASP A 782 19.63 10.21 21.84
N GLN A 783 18.38 10.31 22.28
CA GLN A 783 17.99 10.13 23.69
C GLN A 783 18.35 8.73 24.21
N LEU A 784 18.09 7.68 23.44
CA LEU A 784 18.44 6.30 23.79
C LEU A 784 19.95 6.14 24.00
N LEU A 785 20.75 6.65 23.05
CA LEU A 785 22.19 6.45 23.02
C LEU A 785 22.95 7.28 24.06
N HIS A 786 22.48 8.48 24.38
CA HIS A 786 23.16 9.36 25.34
C HIS A 786 22.64 9.20 26.77
N ASN A 787 21.33 9.05 26.93
CA ASN A 787 20.67 9.17 28.22
C ASN A 787 19.87 7.93 28.61
N GLY A 788 19.66 6.98 27.69
CA GLY A 788 18.66 5.92 27.83
C GLY A 788 17.24 6.47 27.97
N PHE A 789 16.30 5.56 28.15
CA PHE A 789 14.92 5.91 28.45
C PHE A 789 14.62 5.67 29.93
N VAL A 790 13.86 6.57 30.54
CA VAL A 790 13.43 6.38 31.92
C VAL A 790 12.06 7.00 32.17
N ASN A 791 11.10 6.17 32.56
CA ASN A 791 9.84 6.61 33.13
C ASN A 791 9.89 6.45 34.66
N PHE A 792 10.36 7.49 35.36
CA PHE A 792 10.60 7.45 36.82
C PHE A 792 9.46 8.02 37.67
N ARG A 793 8.33 8.43 37.05
CA ARG A 793 7.21 9.00 37.83
C ARG A 793 6.72 7.96 38.84
N ARG A 794 6.62 8.31 40.13
CA ARG A 794 6.04 7.44 41.19
C ARG A 794 6.57 5.98 41.17
N ASN A 795 7.88 5.83 40.96
CA ASN A 795 8.58 4.55 40.89
C ASN A 795 9.23 4.25 42.26
N PRO A 796 9.08 3.04 42.84
CA PRO A 796 9.79 2.66 44.07
C PRO A 796 11.30 2.50 43.89
N PHE A 797 11.78 2.40 42.65
CA PHE A 797 13.20 2.34 42.31
C PHE A 797 13.75 3.71 41.90
N SER A 798 15.07 3.88 42.03
CA SER A 798 15.78 5.07 41.57
C SER A 798 15.71 5.23 40.05
N SER A 799 15.97 6.45 39.57
CA SER A 799 16.04 6.73 38.14
C SER A 799 17.09 5.89 37.42
N GLU A 800 18.20 5.53 38.07
CA GLU A 800 19.25 4.73 37.45
C GLU A 800 18.92 3.24 37.42
N GLU A 801 18.16 2.73 38.38
CA GLU A 801 17.71 1.34 38.38
C GLU A 801 16.62 1.11 37.32
N ALA A 802 15.71 2.07 37.15
CA ALA A 802 14.62 1.98 36.19
C ALA A 802 14.98 2.41 34.76
N ARG A 803 16.19 2.95 34.53
CA ARG A 803 16.60 3.45 33.22
C ARG A 803 16.95 2.30 32.30
N VAL A 804 16.30 2.28 31.15
CA VAL A 804 16.54 1.35 30.06
C VAL A 804 17.72 1.87 29.22
N ARG A 805 18.73 1.03 29.04
CA ARG A 805 19.91 1.29 28.21
C ARG A 805 20.16 0.10 27.29
N ILE A 806 20.80 0.35 26.16
CA ILE A 806 21.35 -0.72 25.31
C ILE A 806 22.76 -1.08 25.78
N ASN A 807 23.17 -2.31 25.48
CA ASN A 807 24.49 -2.87 25.75
C ASN A 807 25.28 -3.05 24.44
N THR A 808 26.38 -2.30 24.29
CA THR A 808 27.25 -2.35 23.10
C THR A 808 28.54 -3.14 23.34
N SER A 809 28.63 -3.94 24.41
CA SER A 809 29.83 -4.71 24.73
C SER A 809 30.22 -5.69 23.62
N ASN A 810 29.25 -6.20 22.86
CA ASN A 810 29.48 -7.02 21.66
C ASN A 810 30.22 -6.26 20.55
N LEU A 811 29.94 -4.96 20.35
CA LEU A 811 30.65 -4.13 19.39
C LEU A 811 32.09 -3.85 19.85
N VAL A 812 32.28 -3.60 21.15
CA VAL A 812 33.61 -3.42 21.73
C VAL A 812 34.45 -4.69 21.56
N GLU A 813 33.88 -5.85 21.89
CA GLU A 813 34.54 -7.14 21.71
C GLU A 813 34.87 -7.42 20.24
N LEU A 814 33.94 -7.16 19.33
CA LEU A 814 34.16 -7.32 17.88
C LEU A 814 35.30 -6.43 17.39
N TRP A 815 35.34 -5.17 17.83
CA TRP A 815 36.43 -4.25 17.49
C TRP A 815 37.79 -4.77 17.97
N ASP A 816 37.87 -5.18 19.23
CA ASP A 816 39.12 -5.63 19.86
C ASP A 816 39.63 -6.93 19.23
N ASN A 817 38.73 -7.84 18.87
CA ASN A 817 39.06 -9.13 18.27
C ASN A 817 39.29 -9.07 16.75
N THR A 818 38.80 -8.03 16.06
CA THR A 818 39.05 -7.86 14.62
C THR A 818 40.53 -7.54 14.38
N ILE A 819 41.20 -8.40 13.61
CA ILE A 819 42.59 -8.22 13.18
C ILE A 819 42.59 -7.28 11.98
N GLY A 820 43.39 -6.22 12.05
CA GLY A 820 43.50 -5.27 10.96
C GLY A 820 43.84 -3.87 11.45
N ASP A 821 43.90 -2.93 10.50
CA ASP A 821 43.93 -1.51 10.81
C ASP A 821 42.57 -0.98 11.28
N THR A 822 42.52 0.31 11.60
CA THR A 822 41.30 0.96 12.12
C THR A 822 40.15 0.90 11.11
N GLN A 823 40.46 0.98 9.81
CA GLN A 823 39.46 0.91 8.75
C GLN A 823 38.85 -0.49 8.67
N GLU A 824 39.68 -1.54 8.66
CA GLU A 824 39.21 -2.94 8.65
C GLU A 824 38.34 -3.25 9.89
N LYS A 825 38.68 -2.68 11.05
CA LYS A 825 37.86 -2.79 12.27
C LYS A 825 36.54 -2.03 12.16
N ALA A 826 36.54 -0.82 11.59
CA ALA A 826 35.32 -0.04 11.36
C ALA A 826 34.37 -0.74 10.38
N GLU A 827 34.92 -1.30 9.30
CA GLU A 827 34.19 -2.13 8.34
C GLU A 827 33.50 -3.32 9.00
N ALA A 828 34.19 -4.02 9.91
CA ALA A 828 33.61 -5.14 10.65
C ALA A 828 32.42 -4.73 11.54
N LEU A 829 32.49 -3.57 12.20
CA LEU A 829 31.36 -3.07 13.00
C LEU A 829 30.17 -2.65 12.13
N VAL A 830 30.43 -1.95 11.02
CA VAL A 830 29.37 -1.55 10.07
C VAL A 830 28.70 -2.78 9.47
N ASP A 831 29.47 -3.78 9.07
CA ASP A 831 28.96 -5.04 8.53
C ASP A 831 28.14 -5.82 9.56
N PHE A 832 28.51 -5.79 10.85
CA PHE A 832 27.73 -6.42 11.92
C PHE A 832 26.34 -5.79 12.06
N VAL A 833 26.27 -4.45 12.14
CA VAL A 833 24.98 -3.75 12.30
C VAL A 833 24.14 -3.86 11.02
N ASP A 834 24.76 -3.74 9.85
CA ASP A 834 24.09 -3.93 8.55
C ASP A 834 23.53 -5.35 8.41
N PHE A 835 24.29 -6.37 8.85
CA PHE A 835 23.85 -7.75 8.83
C PHE A 835 22.56 -7.95 9.64
N TYR A 836 22.57 -7.59 10.93
CA TYR A 836 21.42 -7.86 11.80
C TYR A 836 20.22 -6.94 11.57
N LEU A 837 20.45 -5.65 11.35
CA LEU A 837 19.35 -4.66 11.22
C LEU A 837 18.81 -4.56 9.79
N ASN A 838 19.65 -4.76 8.77
CA ASN A 838 19.30 -4.54 7.38
C ASN A 838 19.41 -5.81 6.51
N SER A 839 19.81 -6.95 7.07
CA SER A 839 20.08 -8.18 6.28
C SER A 839 21.16 -7.94 5.20
N GLY A 840 22.16 -7.11 5.52
CA GLY A 840 23.32 -6.83 4.66
C GLY A 840 23.09 -5.87 3.50
N LYS A 841 21.98 -5.12 3.50
CA LYS A 841 21.62 -4.26 2.36
C LYS A 841 22.66 -3.19 2.06
N LEU A 842 23.22 -2.50 3.06
CA LEU A 842 24.21 -1.44 2.82
C LEU A 842 25.42 -1.99 2.05
N LYS A 843 25.84 -3.22 2.36
CA LYS A 843 26.94 -3.88 1.64
C LYS A 843 26.51 -4.42 0.27
N ARG A 844 25.32 -5.01 0.15
CA ARG A 844 24.86 -5.73 -1.06
C ARG A 844 24.42 -4.80 -2.19
N THR A 845 23.84 -3.65 -1.89
CA THR A 845 23.36 -2.69 -2.91
C THR A 845 24.47 -1.78 -3.42
N SER A 846 25.73 -1.99 -3.00
CA SER A 846 26.84 -1.09 -3.31
C SER A 846 26.51 0.37 -2.99
N ASN A 847 25.77 0.63 -1.90
CA ASN A 847 25.53 1.98 -1.41
C ASN A 847 26.84 2.58 -0.89
N ALA A 848 27.68 3.04 -1.82
CA ALA A 848 28.98 3.63 -1.55
C ALA A 848 28.87 4.99 -0.85
N GLY A 849 27.68 5.60 -0.79
CA GLY A 849 27.44 6.83 -0.02
C GLY A 849 27.31 6.51 1.47
N THR A 850 26.16 5.96 1.87
CA THR A 850 25.82 5.74 3.29
C THR A 850 26.82 4.80 3.96
N ARG A 851 27.20 3.69 3.31
CA ARG A 851 28.11 2.72 3.93
C ARG A 851 29.51 3.29 4.14
N SER A 852 30.06 3.99 3.14
CA SER A 852 31.41 4.57 3.26
C SER A 852 31.45 5.68 4.29
N GLU A 853 30.42 6.53 4.34
CA GLU A 853 30.30 7.56 5.37
C GLU A 853 30.23 6.95 6.78
N LEU A 854 29.43 5.88 6.96
CA LEU A 854 29.38 5.15 8.25
C LEU A 854 30.77 4.62 8.65
N ILE A 855 31.51 4.04 7.71
CA ILE A 855 32.87 3.53 7.97
C ILE A 855 33.80 4.68 8.37
N GLU A 856 33.80 5.79 7.63
CA GLU A 856 34.65 6.97 7.91
C GLU A 856 34.36 7.59 9.28
N GLN A 857 33.07 7.73 9.64
CA GLN A 857 32.66 8.25 10.95
C GLN A 857 33.05 7.32 12.09
N VAL A 858 32.92 6.00 11.90
CA VAL A 858 33.32 5.00 12.91
C VAL A 858 34.85 4.92 13.05
N GLU A 859 35.59 4.98 11.95
CA GLU A 859 37.05 4.96 11.94
C GLU A 859 37.64 6.17 12.68
N SER A 860 37.05 7.36 12.47
CA SER A 860 37.52 8.61 13.06
C SER A 860 37.10 8.81 14.52
N ALA A 861 36.12 8.05 15.00
CA ALA A 861 35.58 8.17 16.36
C ALA A 861 36.40 7.41 17.41
N SER A 862 36.59 8.03 18.58
CA SER A 862 37.28 7.40 19.71
C SER A 862 36.33 6.78 20.71
N CYS A 863 36.75 5.70 21.37
CA CYS A 863 35.97 5.05 22.43
C CYS A 863 36.35 5.64 23.81
N VAL A 864 35.79 6.82 24.15
CA VAL A 864 36.20 7.61 25.34
C VAL A 864 35.08 8.00 26.30
N SER A 865 33.82 7.69 25.99
CA SER A 865 32.64 8.03 26.80
C SER A 865 32.00 6.78 27.44
N GLU A 866 31.38 6.97 28.61
CA GLU A 866 30.66 5.94 29.37
C GLU A 866 29.19 6.35 29.51
N PRO A 867 28.21 5.43 29.44
CA PRO A 867 28.34 3.97 29.41
C PRO A 867 28.43 3.34 28.00
N ILE A 868 28.22 4.13 26.95
CA ILE A 868 28.39 3.72 25.54
C ILE A 868 29.40 4.68 24.93
N CYS A 869 30.40 4.16 24.24
CA CYS A 869 31.44 5.01 23.68
C CYS A 869 31.04 5.65 22.35
N ASP A 870 31.64 6.81 22.02
CA ASP A 870 31.15 7.67 20.93
C ASP A 870 31.14 6.99 19.55
N ARG A 871 32.12 6.11 19.29
CA ARG A 871 32.15 5.27 18.10
C ARG A 871 30.89 4.43 17.94
N ASP A 872 30.50 3.70 18.98
CA ASP A 872 29.35 2.81 18.93
C ASP A 872 28.04 3.60 18.82
N LYS A 873 27.96 4.78 19.46
CA LYS A 873 26.81 5.70 19.31
C LYS A 873 26.65 6.15 17.86
N LEU A 874 27.72 6.60 17.22
CA LEU A 874 27.70 7.07 15.83
C LEU A 874 27.29 5.95 14.87
N LEU A 875 27.81 4.74 15.09
CA LEU A 875 27.43 3.57 14.30
C LEU A 875 25.94 3.26 14.40
N ILE A 876 25.42 3.13 15.62
CA ILE A 876 24.01 2.76 15.84
C ILE A 876 23.08 3.86 15.36
N TYR A 877 23.41 5.12 15.65
CA TYR A 877 22.65 6.27 15.19
C TYR A 877 22.61 6.31 13.66
N GLY A 878 23.77 6.29 13.00
CA GLY A 878 23.83 6.36 11.54
C GLY A 878 23.14 5.17 10.86
N ALA A 879 23.30 3.95 11.38
CA ALA A 879 22.61 2.78 10.85
C ALA A 879 21.09 2.85 11.04
N ALA A 880 20.60 3.29 12.21
CA ALA A 880 19.19 3.43 12.48
C ALA A 880 18.51 4.54 11.65
N LEU A 881 19.28 5.50 11.14
CA LEU A 881 18.77 6.58 10.30
C LEU A 881 18.94 6.32 8.79
N ALA A 882 19.64 5.24 8.42
CA ALA A 882 19.85 4.89 7.03
C ALA A 882 18.52 4.48 6.35
N PRO A 883 18.26 4.89 5.09
CA PRO A 883 17.10 4.44 4.33
C PRO A 883 16.95 2.91 4.29
N GLU A 884 18.06 2.17 4.24
CA GLU A 884 18.09 0.71 4.24
C GLU A 884 17.49 0.10 5.51
N PHE A 885 17.65 0.77 6.66
CA PHE A 885 17.04 0.32 7.90
C PHE A 885 15.55 0.55 7.93
N GLN A 886 15.08 1.61 7.26
CA GLN A 886 13.67 1.94 7.12
C GLN A 886 12.92 0.93 6.24
N ILE A 887 13.61 0.13 5.42
CA ILE A 887 12.99 -0.82 4.50
C ILE A 887 13.24 -2.25 4.96
N GLN A 888 12.17 -3.02 5.17
CA GLN A 888 12.23 -4.47 5.25
C GLN A 888 12.03 -5.05 3.85
N GLN A 889 12.93 -5.95 3.43
CA GLN A 889 12.75 -6.76 2.23
C GLN A 889 12.74 -8.22 2.65
#